data_AF-E3S6T1-F1
#
_entry.id   AF-E3S6T1-F1
#
_cell.length_a   1.000
_cell.length_b   1.000
_cell.length_c   1.000
_cell.angle_alpha   90.00
_cell.angle_beta   90.00
_cell.angle_gamma   90.00
#
_symmetry.space_group_name_H-M   'P 1'
#
loop_
_entity.id
_entity.type
_entity.pdbx_description
1 polymer ?
#
loop_
_entity_poly.entity_id
_entity_poly.type
_entity_poly.pdbx_seq_one_letter_code
_entity_poly.pdbx_strand_id
1 'polypeptide(L)'
;MASENAPSVQLELTEVETKLRQLLLDVAAYIDEAPSNGDATAVQVPEQLAKEKITLRWTGGWVRDKLLKVGSNDIDVAINKMTGEHFGLKMQEYLEIPGNAEKHGLIEPNDDLNARDKTKKIAPGLHKIEANPEKSKNLETATTKIMGIDLDLVNLRKETYNEVSRNPQMEFGTAEEDAMRRDATVNAMFYNLHTCQVEDFTGRGHDDMAAKIIRTPLEPYQTFKDDPLRVLRLIRFASRLDYTIEPETAKAMGNADIQDVLKIKISRERVGIELEKMLKGPRPRMALELIDRFGLYRTVFTDPTRVLPTEPETAYFTRAYEFVETVVKKSGEVPTVIPNTLLRNEDEKYLAWVCATMMPWADAPTVPHQKPLQRPYFIAYLVAREGFKAPNKICDTVATSLSNGEEIRNLVAQCAKGLGRPDSVDPTNDGTARDTLGMAIRRWGSTWRTQVLFNLVYEVVLGRVSKEELVRSYSSFLNRVTELEILEADTFRPLLKGTDLAKALGTKPGPWMKDALDVVMAWQLRNPDVTDPAAAIEAVKASRGEQTDSELPLRLASHFLQLTIPPLFPQNKPRSNALEASRQRAPWKEAGNQYALDLLEWTIGTLGQKSIEAKWHFLMPPILQMIDDVEVQWKAKGCHMLGLLLGRLQKAGDVDRSKTGSKKDSSNFVQRTGYHNIFADALLPLFTYIPSITPEQESATLFKEVLVAVTLLALLLPVDANNGDNREQFLDKILGQGILSPLAHFPTPSSYPELATLIVCHVPVVQGHMGIDTVKHLPDVVPLLSAMLQEPFALSHVPLVDGTLCALQSVMLNAWPRVHNYRANIMMGLCVLWKTCVEEQNKAGGQDVERVKMQVKDTVAMLDAVMQAKEDGLVDTWKQEKLDVVQAAPGFDDLFAECVTK
;
A
#
# COMPACT_ATOMS: atom_id res chain seq x y z
N MET A 1 53.20 37.21 -27.51
CA MET A 1 53.12 38.60 -27.01
C MET A 1 51.65 38.98 -26.93
N ALA A 2 51.07 38.90 -25.72
CA ALA A 2 49.87 39.58 -25.22
C ALA A 2 49.40 38.84 -23.96
N SER A 3 50.02 39.12 -22.82
CA SER A 3 49.44 38.84 -21.49
C SER A 3 50.07 39.78 -20.45
N GLU A 4 49.94 41.08 -20.67
CA GLU A 4 50.21 42.05 -19.62
C GLU A 4 48.90 42.40 -18.90
N ASN A 5 48.92 42.20 -17.58
CA ASN A 5 48.03 42.76 -16.56
C ASN A 5 46.59 42.23 -16.48
N ALA A 6 46.44 40.97 -16.05
CA ALA A 6 45.33 40.62 -15.16
C ALA A 6 45.77 40.94 -13.71
N PRO A 7 44.97 41.63 -12.89
CA PRO A 7 45.33 41.92 -11.51
C PRO A 7 45.49 40.60 -10.73
N SER A 8 46.68 40.34 -10.20
CA SER A 8 46.96 39.14 -9.42
C SER A 8 46.16 39.21 -8.11
N VAL A 9 45.17 38.33 -7.97
CA VAL A 9 44.36 38.25 -6.76
C VAL A 9 45.23 37.63 -5.65
N GLN A 10 45.69 38.45 -4.71
CA GLN A 10 46.35 37.97 -3.50
C GLN A 10 45.30 37.51 -2.48
N LEU A 11 45.43 36.28 -2.00
CA LEU A 11 44.57 35.73 -0.96
C LEU A 11 45.16 36.02 0.43
N GLU A 12 44.33 36.50 1.35
CA GLU A 12 44.71 36.64 2.75
C GLU A 12 44.67 35.27 3.44
N LEU A 13 45.82 34.83 3.95
CA LEU A 13 45.96 33.60 4.71
C LEU A 13 45.67 33.85 6.19
N THR A 14 45.01 32.91 6.85
CA THR A 14 44.89 32.91 8.31
C THR A 14 46.26 32.69 8.96
N GLU A 15 46.37 32.96 10.26
CA GLU A 15 47.63 32.74 11.00
C GLU A 15 48.08 31.27 10.91
N VAL A 16 47.14 30.32 11.04
CA VAL A 16 47.41 28.89 10.93
C VAL A 16 47.84 28.51 9.51
N GLU A 17 47.14 29.00 8.49
CA GLU A 17 47.51 28.75 7.08
C GLU A 17 48.86 29.37 6.72
N THR A 18 49.21 30.52 7.31
CA THR A 18 50.51 31.17 7.11
C THR A 18 51.63 30.32 7.71
N LYS A 19 51.44 29.79 8.92
CA LYS A 19 52.37 28.86 9.57
C LYS A 19 52.52 27.55 8.79
N LEU A 20 51.41 27.00 8.31
CA LEU A 20 51.38 25.78 7.50
C LEU A 20 52.07 26.00 6.15
N ARG A 21 51.84 27.13 5.48
CA ARG A 21 52.56 27.51 4.26
C ARG A 21 54.05 27.58 4.51
N GLN A 22 54.49 28.22 5.61
CA GLN A 22 55.91 28.32 5.92
C GLN A 22 56.54 26.94 6.15
N LEU A 23 55.85 26.04 6.86
CA LEU A 23 56.28 24.65 7.03
C LEU A 23 56.46 23.95 5.69
N LEU A 24 55.45 24.02 4.81
CA LEU A 24 55.49 23.36 3.51
C LEU A 24 56.63 23.90 2.61
N LEU A 25 56.87 25.23 2.63
CA LEU A 25 57.96 25.85 1.88
C LEU A 25 59.34 25.49 2.43
N ASP A 26 59.50 25.42 3.75
CA ASP A 26 60.76 25.04 4.37
C ASP A 26 61.09 23.56 4.11
N VAL A 27 60.07 22.69 4.09
CA VAL A 27 60.21 21.28 3.68
C VAL A 27 60.60 21.18 2.20
N ALA A 28 59.98 21.97 1.31
CA ALA A 28 60.35 22.01 -0.10
C ALA A 28 61.80 22.44 -0.31
N ALA A 29 62.27 23.46 0.42
CA ALA A 29 63.66 23.91 0.38
C ALA A 29 64.63 22.83 0.90
N TYR A 30 64.29 22.16 2.01
CA TYR A 30 65.07 21.04 2.54
C TYR A 30 65.26 19.92 1.51
N ILE A 31 64.19 19.56 0.78
CA ILE A 31 64.27 18.51 -0.24
C ILE A 31 65.09 18.96 -1.46
N ASP A 32 64.96 20.23 -1.89
CA ASP A 32 65.74 20.78 -3.00
C ASP A 32 67.24 20.94 -2.67
N GLU A 33 67.60 21.11 -1.39
CA GLU A 33 68.99 21.25 -0.91
C GLU A 33 69.65 19.90 -0.54
N ALA A 34 68.87 18.84 -0.30
CA ALA A 34 69.38 17.52 0.04
C ALA A 34 69.97 16.80 -1.19
N PRO A 35 71.16 16.17 -1.10
CA PRO A 35 71.73 15.39 -2.19
C PRO A 35 70.81 14.20 -2.50
N SER A 36 70.34 14.13 -3.75
CA SER A 36 69.43 13.11 -4.24
C SER A 36 70.04 11.70 -4.14
N ASN A 37 69.76 11.00 -3.05
CA ASN A 37 69.86 9.55 -3.03
C ASN A 37 68.70 9.02 -3.85
N GLY A 38 69.01 8.20 -4.86
CA GLY A 38 68.03 7.59 -5.75
C GLY A 38 67.11 6.63 -5.00
N ASP A 39 66.07 7.17 -4.37
CA ASP A 39 64.99 6.38 -3.80
C ASP A 39 64.08 5.95 -4.95
N ALA A 40 64.12 4.64 -5.24
CA ALA A 40 63.39 4.01 -6.33
C ALA A 40 61.87 4.07 -6.07
N THR A 41 61.18 5.03 -6.69
CA THR A 41 59.72 5.02 -6.81
C THR A 41 59.28 4.03 -7.88
N ALA A 42 58.10 3.43 -7.71
CA ALA A 42 57.51 2.56 -8.73
C ALA A 42 57.04 3.36 -9.98
N VAL A 43 56.90 4.69 -9.85
CA VAL A 43 56.50 5.60 -10.92
C VAL A 43 57.71 6.40 -11.41
N GLN A 44 58.04 6.29 -12.71
CA GLN A 44 59.13 7.05 -13.32
C GLN A 44 58.74 8.53 -13.45
N VAL A 45 59.47 9.39 -12.76
CA VAL A 45 59.39 10.84 -12.96
C VAL A 45 60.09 11.19 -14.27
N PRO A 46 59.46 11.95 -15.19
CA PRO A 46 60.13 12.42 -16.41
C PRO A 46 61.42 13.18 -16.11
N GLU A 47 62.51 12.92 -16.85
CA GLU A 47 63.83 13.54 -16.62
C GLU A 47 63.81 15.08 -16.63
N GLN A 48 62.84 15.68 -17.34
CA GLN A 48 62.63 17.13 -17.38
C GLN A 48 62.10 17.67 -16.05
N LEU A 49 61.12 17.00 -15.43
CA LEU A 49 60.53 17.38 -14.14
C LEU A 49 61.47 17.10 -12.97
N ALA A 50 62.31 16.06 -13.08
CA ALA A 50 63.30 15.72 -12.06
C ALA A 50 64.36 16.82 -11.84
N LYS A 51 64.61 17.67 -12.85
CA LYS A 51 65.58 18.79 -12.80
C LYS A 51 64.98 20.10 -12.29
N GLU A 52 63.65 20.19 -12.15
CA GLU A 52 62.98 21.39 -11.65
C GLU A 52 63.06 21.50 -10.12
N LYS A 53 62.85 22.70 -9.58
CA LYS A 53 62.65 22.91 -8.13
C LYS A 53 61.27 22.44 -7.69
N ILE A 54 61.12 22.07 -6.43
CA ILE A 54 59.79 21.74 -5.89
C ILE A 54 58.93 23.00 -5.91
N THR A 55 57.79 22.90 -6.57
CA THR A 55 56.76 23.93 -6.56
C THR A 55 55.50 23.37 -5.93
N LEU A 56 55.09 23.97 -4.82
CA LEU A 56 53.90 23.60 -4.08
C LEU A 56 52.73 24.54 -4.40
N ARG A 57 51.55 23.95 -4.58
CA ARG A 57 50.31 24.68 -4.81
C ARG A 57 49.21 24.14 -3.92
N TRP A 58 48.39 25.01 -3.35
CA TRP A 58 47.08 24.59 -2.87
C TRP A 58 46.09 24.60 -4.04
N THR A 59 45.18 23.64 -4.09
CA THR A 59 44.31 23.47 -5.27
C THR A 59 42.89 23.05 -4.88
N GLY A 60 42.00 23.00 -5.87
CA GLY A 60 40.68 22.42 -5.72
C GLY A 60 39.71 23.30 -4.92
N GLY A 61 38.99 22.66 -4.00
CA GLY A 61 37.90 23.31 -3.26
C GLY A 61 38.36 24.45 -2.38
N TRP A 62 39.57 24.38 -1.82
CA TRP A 62 40.11 25.40 -0.92
C TRP A 62 40.26 26.76 -1.63
N VAL A 63 40.87 26.78 -2.83
CA VAL A 63 41.10 28.03 -3.59
C VAL A 63 39.77 28.70 -3.91
N ARG A 64 38.80 27.91 -4.37
CA ARG A 64 37.43 28.37 -4.65
C ARG A 64 36.77 28.95 -3.40
N ASP A 65 36.76 28.19 -2.30
CA ASP A 65 36.06 28.58 -1.08
C ASP A 65 36.70 29.83 -0.46
N LYS A 66 38.02 29.97 -0.54
CA LYS A 66 38.74 31.19 -0.13
C LYS A 66 38.39 32.41 -0.96
N LEU A 67 38.32 32.29 -2.30
CA LEU A 67 37.88 33.38 -3.16
C LEU A 67 36.43 33.82 -2.85
N LEU A 68 35.59 32.87 -2.44
CA LEU A 68 34.21 33.13 -2.00
C LEU A 68 34.10 33.59 -0.53
N LYS A 69 35.23 33.72 0.18
CA LYS A 69 35.30 34.07 1.62
C LYS A 69 34.54 33.09 2.52
N VAL A 70 34.51 31.82 2.13
CA VAL A 70 33.97 30.69 2.90
C VAL A 70 35.15 29.92 3.51
N GLY A 71 35.03 29.52 4.78
CA GLY A 71 36.06 28.70 5.43
C GLY A 71 36.17 27.31 4.78
N SER A 72 37.40 26.79 4.66
CA SER A 72 37.69 25.42 4.24
C SER A 72 38.64 24.78 5.26
N ASN A 73 38.36 23.54 5.64
CA ASN A 73 39.16 22.79 6.63
C ASN A 73 40.02 21.69 5.98
N ASP A 74 39.79 21.40 4.70
CA ASP A 74 40.55 20.44 3.90
C ASP A 74 41.39 21.20 2.86
N ILE A 75 42.67 20.85 2.74
CA ILE A 75 43.62 21.44 1.78
C ILE A 75 44.27 20.35 0.94
N ASP A 76 44.08 20.41 -0.38
CA ASP A 76 44.82 19.61 -1.34
C ASP A 76 46.14 20.33 -1.69
N VAL A 77 47.28 19.70 -1.38
CA VAL A 77 48.62 20.20 -1.73
C VAL A 77 49.12 19.47 -2.96
N ALA A 78 49.18 20.18 -4.09
CA ALA A 78 49.68 19.68 -5.35
C ALA A 78 51.20 19.91 -5.51
N ILE A 79 51.91 18.84 -5.88
CA ILE A 79 53.36 18.76 -5.95
C ILE A 79 53.80 18.40 -7.37
N ASN A 80 54.80 19.11 -7.92
CA ASN A 80 55.18 18.98 -9.34
C ASN A 80 56.05 17.75 -9.69
N LYS A 81 57.04 17.41 -8.85
CA LYS A 81 58.12 16.48 -9.26
C LYS A 81 58.27 15.21 -8.40
N MET A 82 57.37 14.96 -7.46
CA MET A 82 57.42 13.78 -6.58
C MET A 82 56.02 13.36 -6.13
N THR A 83 55.88 12.14 -5.60
CA THR A 83 54.60 11.63 -5.09
C THR A 83 54.24 12.23 -3.73
N GLY A 84 52.94 12.27 -3.43
CA GLY A 84 52.45 12.81 -2.16
C GLY A 84 52.95 12.01 -0.96
N GLU A 85 53.05 10.68 -1.11
CA GLU A 85 53.66 9.79 -0.12
C GLU A 85 55.13 10.15 0.17
N HIS A 86 55.95 10.31 -0.88
CA HIS A 86 57.37 10.59 -0.70
C HIS A 86 57.60 11.99 -0.10
N PHE A 87 56.82 13.00 -0.52
CA PHE A 87 56.86 14.31 0.13
C PHE A 87 56.45 14.24 1.61
N GLY A 88 55.43 13.44 1.93
CA GLY A 88 55.03 13.17 3.31
C GLY A 88 56.18 12.60 4.15
N LEU A 89 56.89 11.59 3.63
CA LEU A 89 58.06 11.02 4.32
C LEU A 89 59.18 12.05 4.53
N LYS A 90 59.48 12.86 3.52
CA LYS A 90 60.49 13.93 3.65
C LYS A 90 60.08 15.04 4.61
N MET A 91 58.79 15.36 4.68
CA MET A 91 58.25 16.25 5.70
C MET A 91 58.45 15.67 7.11
N GLN A 92 58.31 14.34 7.28
CA GLN A 92 58.62 13.68 8.54
C GLN A 92 60.10 13.81 8.92
N GLU A 93 61.00 13.52 7.98
CA GLU A 93 62.45 13.66 8.18
C GLU A 93 62.82 15.10 8.59
N TYR A 94 62.24 16.10 7.93
CA TYR A 94 62.45 17.52 8.25
C TYR A 94 62.01 17.88 9.67
N LEU A 95 60.87 17.35 10.11
CA LEU A 95 60.30 17.60 11.44
C LEU A 95 61.03 16.85 12.56
N GLU A 96 61.74 15.76 12.25
CA GLU A 96 62.57 15.01 13.20
C GLU A 96 63.89 15.71 13.53
N ILE A 97 64.34 16.67 12.71
CA ILE A 97 65.52 17.48 12.97
C ILE A 97 65.24 18.41 14.18
N PRO A 98 66.10 18.39 15.23
CA PRO A 98 65.90 19.21 16.43
C PRO A 98 65.75 20.71 16.11
N GLY A 99 64.72 21.35 16.67
CA GLY A 99 64.41 22.78 16.50
C GLY A 99 63.44 23.12 15.36
N ASN A 100 63.28 22.25 14.34
CA ASN A 100 62.39 22.54 13.21
C ASN A 100 60.90 22.47 13.59
N ALA A 101 60.49 21.49 14.39
CA ALA A 101 59.11 21.41 14.87
C ALA A 101 58.71 22.58 15.79
N GLU A 102 59.65 23.08 16.60
CA GLU A 102 59.47 24.25 17.47
C GLU A 102 59.35 25.54 16.64
N LYS A 103 60.16 25.68 15.58
CA LYS A 103 60.11 26.82 14.64
C LYS A 103 58.71 27.02 14.04
N HIS A 104 57.98 25.94 13.78
CA HIS A 104 56.63 25.98 13.21
C HIS A 104 55.51 25.94 14.26
N GLY A 105 55.83 26.00 15.56
CA GLY A 105 54.85 26.04 16.65
C GLY A 105 54.08 24.73 16.83
N LEU A 106 54.66 23.60 16.44
CA LEU A 106 54.06 22.27 16.58
C LEU A 106 54.32 21.64 17.96
N ILE A 107 55.30 22.16 18.71
CA ILE A 107 55.68 21.72 20.07
C ILE A 107 56.02 22.97 20.91
N GLU A 108 55.67 22.95 22.21
CA GLU A 108 56.08 23.98 23.18
C GLU A 108 57.56 23.81 23.60
N PRO A 109 58.29 24.91 23.90
CA PRO A 109 59.70 24.87 24.27
C PRO A 109 59.90 24.38 25.72
N ASN A 110 59.63 23.10 25.99
CA ASN A 110 60.05 22.27 27.15
C ASN A 110 59.22 20.97 27.30
N ASP A 111 58.82 20.33 26.20
CA ASP A 111 58.14 19.02 26.28
C ASP A 111 59.21 17.90 26.42
N ASP A 112 59.30 17.27 27.59
CA ASP A 112 60.22 16.17 27.98
C ASP A 112 59.90 14.82 27.26
N LEU A 113 59.46 14.89 26.01
CA LEU A 113 59.10 13.73 25.20
C LEU A 113 60.28 13.27 24.33
N ASN A 114 60.47 11.95 24.23
CA ASN A 114 61.45 11.34 23.33
C ASN A 114 61.16 11.72 21.87
N ALA A 115 62.20 11.79 21.01
CA ALA A 115 62.09 12.20 19.60
C ALA A 115 60.96 11.45 18.84
N ARG A 116 60.78 10.17 19.12
CA ARG A 116 59.75 9.30 18.50
C ARG A 116 58.32 9.61 18.97
N ASP A 117 58.14 10.06 20.20
CA ASP A 117 56.84 10.45 20.77
C ASP A 117 56.46 11.89 20.38
N LYS A 118 57.47 12.75 20.14
CA LYS A 118 57.29 14.07 19.50
C LYS A 118 56.73 13.92 18.09
N THR A 119 57.28 13.05 17.24
CA THR A 119 56.78 12.81 15.87
C THR A 119 55.31 12.34 15.83
N LYS A 120 54.90 11.46 16.76
CA LYS A 120 53.50 11.00 16.89
C LYS A 120 52.51 12.09 17.30
N LYS A 121 52.98 13.12 18.04
CA LYS A 121 52.17 14.26 18.49
C LYS A 121 52.03 15.34 17.41
N ILE A 122 53.07 15.54 16.60
CA ILE A 122 53.16 16.58 15.57
C ILE A 122 52.33 16.25 14.31
N ALA A 123 52.38 14.99 13.87
CA ALA A 123 51.66 14.51 12.68
C ALA A 123 50.99 13.16 12.98
N PRO A 124 49.93 13.13 13.81
CA PRO A 124 49.23 11.90 14.15
C PRO A 124 48.67 11.26 12.88
N GLY A 125 49.22 10.10 12.49
CA GLY A 125 48.78 9.34 11.32
C GLY A 125 49.73 9.32 10.12
N LEU A 126 50.89 10.00 10.19
CA LEU A 126 51.92 9.95 9.14
C LEU A 126 52.75 8.63 9.18
N HIS A 127 52.10 7.50 9.42
CA HIS A 127 52.70 6.18 9.27
C HIS A 127 52.12 5.53 8.03
N LYS A 128 52.99 5.03 7.14
CA LYS A 128 52.71 4.26 5.91
C LYS A 128 51.22 3.90 5.77
N ILE A 129 50.47 4.81 5.15
CA ILE A 129 49.03 4.61 4.94
C ILE A 129 48.95 3.50 3.92
N GLU A 130 48.52 2.30 4.34
CA GLU A 130 48.15 1.25 3.40
C GLU A 130 47.18 1.87 2.40
N ALA A 131 47.57 1.83 1.11
CA ALA A 131 46.81 2.35 -0.01
C ALA A 131 45.32 2.09 0.21
N ASN A 132 44.54 3.16 0.44
CA ASN A 132 43.12 3.04 0.72
C ASN A 132 42.47 2.29 -0.46
N PRO A 133 41.96 1.05 -0.26
CA PRO A 133 41.56 0.16 -1.36
C PRO A 133 40.48 0.76 -2.27
N GLU A 134 39.70 1.72 -1.74
CA GLU A 134 38.63 2.42 -2.47
C GLU A 134 39.11 3.67 -3.23
N LYS A 135 40.22 4.29 -2.84
CA LYS A 135 40.70 5.52 -3.48
C LYS A 135 41.76 5.29 -4.56
N SER A 136 42.55 4.21 -4.50
CA SER A 136 43.36 3.84 -5.66
C SER A 136 44.13 2.53 -5.54
N LYS A 137 44.15 1.76 -6.63
CA LYS A 137 45.20 0.76 -6.87
C LYS A 137 46.49 1.39 -7.46
N ASN A 138 46.50 2.70 -7.76
CA ASN A 138 47.57 3.42 -8.48
C ASN A 138 47.94 4.83 -7.90
N LEU A 139 47.45 5.26 -6.73
CA LEU A 139 47.81 6.57 -6.14
C LEU A 139 48.71 6.38 -4.92
N GLU A 140 49.94 6.88 -5.01
CA GLU A 140 50.82 7.17 -3.87
C GLU A 140 50.48 8.55 -3.28
N THR A 141 49.27 8.70 -2.72
CA THR A 141 48.82 9.93 -2.02
C THR A 141 48.88 9.76 -0.51
N ALA A 142 49.23 10.82 0.21
CA ALA A 142 49.27 10.82 1.68
C ALA A 142 48.29 11.82 2.26
N THR A 143 47.51 11.40 3.25
CA THR A 143 46.60 12.27 4.03
C THR A 143 47.17 12.45 5.43
N THR A 144 47.19 13.67 5.96
CA THR A 144 47.66 13.94 7.32
C THR A 144 46.92 15.11 7.95
N LYS A 145 46.93 15.21 9.28
CA LYS A 145 46.32 16.33 10.01
C LYS A 145 47.40 17.14 10.70
N ILE A 146 47.58 18.39 10.28
CA ILE A 146 48.62 19.29 10.81
C ILE A 146 47.96 20.59 11.27
N MET A 147 48.25 21.03 12.50
CA MET A 147 47.68 22.24 13.10
C MET A 147 46.14 22.28 13.07
N GLY A 148 45.49 21.11 13.14
CA GLY A 148 44.03 20.97 13.09
C GLY A 148 43.42 21.00 11.68
N ILE A 149 44.22 21.21 10.63
CA ILE A 149 43.82 21.21 9.22
C ILE A 149 44.08 19.82 8.63
N ASP A 150 43.12 19.31 7.86
CA ASP A 150 43.26 18.07 7.11
C ASP A 150 43.94 18.35 5.76
N LEU A 151 45.03 17.63 5.47
CA LEU A 151 45.92 17.85 4.34
C LEU A 151 46.00 16.60 3.47
N ASP A 152 45.67 16.76 2.19
CA ASP A 152 45.84 15.73 1.16
C ASP A 152 47.02 16.10 0.25
N LEU A 153 48.12 15.36 0.39
CA LEU A 153 49.33 15.51 -0.43
C LEU A 153 49.15 14.72 -1.73
N VAL A 154 49.13 15.44 -2.86
CA VAL A 154 48.87 14.89 -4.19
C VAL A 154 49.92 15.33 -5.19
N ASN A 155 50.29 14.46 -6.11
CA ASN A 155 51.14 14.83 -7.24
C ASN A 155 50.30 15.34 -8.42
N LEU A 156 50.88 16.27 -9.19
CA LEU A 156 50.31 16.69 -10.46
C LEU A 156 50.34 15.52 -11.44
N ARG A 157 49.22 15.31 -12.14
CA ARG A 157 49.09 14.17 -13.04
C ARG A 157 48.31 14.48 -14.29
N LYS A 158 48.70 13.77 -15.34
CA LYS A 158 47.98 13.64 -16.60
C LYS A 158 47.22 12.31 -16.59
N GLU A 159 45.98 12.34 -17.05
CA GLU A 159 45.13 11.16 -17.10
C GLU A 159 44.81 10.82 -18.56
N THR A 160 45.11 9.59 -18.97
CA THR A 160 44.74 9.05 -20.29
C THR A 160 43.66 8.01 -20.10
N TYR A 161 42.50 8.24 -20.71
CA TYR A 161 41.32 7.39 -20.57
C TYR A 161 41.23 6.41 -21.74
N ASN A 162 40.95 5.14 -21.43
CA ASN A 162 40.71 4.09 -22.42
C ASN A 162 39.20 3.84 -22.49
N GLU A 163 38.64 3.52 -23.67
CA GLU A 163 37.19 3.37 -23.84
C GLU A 163 36.57 2.29 -22.93
N VAL A 164 37.36 1.27 -22.56
CA VAL A 164 36.92 0.09 -21.80
C VAL A 164 37.06 0.23 -20.28
N SER A 165 38.06 0.99 -19.79
CA SER A 165 38.38 1.10 -18.36
C SER A 165 37.88 2.42 -17.78
N ARG A 166 37.26 2.37 -16.60
CA ARG A 166 36.95 3.57 -15.82
C ARG A 166 38.21 4.26 -15.27
N ASN A 167 39.23 3.47 -14.95
CA ASN A 167 40.44 4.00 -14.33
C ASN A 167 41.40 4.47 -15.43
N PRO A 168 41.77 5.75 -15.48
CA PRO A 168 42.73 6.25 -16.44
C PRO A 168 44.14 5.72 -16.11
N GLN A 169 44.98 5.63 -17.14
CA GLN A 169 46.42 5.55 -16.94
C GLN A 169 46.92 6.91 -16.47
N MET A 170 47.73 6.92 -15.42
CA MET A 170 48.20 8.14 -14.76
C MET A 170 49.69 8.31 -14.99
N GLU A 171 50.08 9.49 -15.46
CA GLU A 171 51.47 9.91 -15.65
C GLU A 171 51.70 11.23 -14.91
N PHE A 172 52.95 11.56 -14.58
CA PHE A 172 53.27 12.89 -14.07
C PHE A 172 52.93 13.96 -15.13
N GLY A 173 52.21 14.99 -14.71
CA GLY A 173 51.71 16.05 -15.59
C GLY A 173 52.07 17.43 -15.08
N THR A 174 51.91 18.42 -15.95
CA THR A 174 52.04 19.84 -15.61
C THR A 174 50.82 20.35 -14.82
N ALA A 175 50.93 21.53 -14.22
CA ALA A 175 49.81 22.16 -13.50
C ALA A 175 48.63 22.48 -14.45
N GLU A 176 48.92 22.82 -15.70
CA GLU A 176 47.92 23.05 -16.75
C GLU A 176 47.19 21.75 -17.12
N GLU A 177 47.91 20.65 -17.35
CA GLU A 177 47.31 19.34 -17.63
C GLU A 177 46.45 18.85 -16.45
N ASP A 178 46.90 19.08 -15.21
CA ASP A 178 46.13 18.77 -14.00
C ASP A 178 44.88 19.66 -13.87
N ALA A 179 44.95 20.93 -14.27
CA ALA A 179 43.81 21.84 -14.30
C ALA A 179 42.75 21.37 -15.29
N MET A 180 43.17 21.03 -16.52
CA MET A 180 42.27 20.66 -17.62
C MET A 180 41.53 19.35 -17.38
N ARG A 181 42.13 18.41 -16.64
CA ARG A 181 41.45 17.15 -16.29
C ARG A 181 40.44 17.29 -15.15
N ARG A 182 40.28 18.44 -14.49
CA ARG A 182 39.34 18.59 -13.36
C ARG A 182 37.89 18.68 -13.81
N ASP A 183 36.99 18.61 -12.84
CA ASP A 183 35.55 18.57 -13.10
C ASP A 183 34.97 19.92 -13.55
N ALA A 184 35.36 21.01 -12.90
CA ALA A 184 34.86 22.34 -13.18
C ALA A 184 35.97 23.39 -13.22
N THR A 185 35.84 24.42 -14.06
CA THR A 185 36.77 25.57 -14.16
C THR A 185 36.99 26.23 -12.80
N VAL A 186 35.92 26.45 -12.04
CA VAL A 186 35.96 27.02 -10.68
C VAL A 186 36.73 26.16 -9.64
N ASN A 187 36.96 24.87 -9.92
CA ASN A 187 37.74 23.96 -9.07
C ASN A 187 39.13 23.65 -9.65
N ALA A 188 39.45 24.22 -10.81
CA ALA A 188 40.69 24.01 -11.54
C ALA A 188 41.74 25.09 -11.28
N MET A 189 41.49 26.00 -10.35
CA MET A 189 42.43 27.03 -9.93
C MET A 189 43.41 26.51 -8.89
N PHE A 190 44.60 27.11 -8.90
CA PHE A 190 45.69 26.82 -7.97
C PHE A 190 46.09 28.08 -7.23
N TYR A 191 46.62 27.92 -6.02
CA TYR A 191 47.27 28.99 -5.27
C TYR A 191 48.72 28.60 -5.07
N ASN A 192 49.62 29.32 -5.72
CA ASN A 192 51.05 29.04 -5.67
C ASN A 192 51.65 29.54 -4.36
N LEU A 193 52.18 28.62 -3.56
CA LEU A 193 52.70 28.94 -2.22
C LEU A 193 53.98 29.79 -2.27
N HIS A 194 54.73 29.73 -3.36
CA HIS A 194 55.97 30.46 -3.53
C HIS A 194 55.71 31.92 -3.93
N THR A 195 54.79 32.14 -4.88
CA THR A 195 54.49 33.48 -5.42
C THR A 195 53.33 34.19 -4.71
N CYS A 196 52.55 33.49 -3.89
CA CYS A 196 51.31 33.99 -3.28
C CYS A 196 50.26 34.46 -4.30
N GLN A 197 50.22 33.83 -5.47
CA GLN A 197 49.29 34.19 -6.55
C GLN A 197 48.34 33.03 -6.84
N VAL A 198 47.10 33.39 -7.18
CA VAL A 198 46.15 32.45 -7.78
C VAL A 198 46.50 32.27 -9.26
N GLU A 199 46.66 31.01 -9.67
CA GLU A 199 46.94 30.59 -11.04
C GLU A 199 45.69 29.93 -11.62
N ASP A 200 45.12 30.53 -12.66
CA ASP A 200 44.01 29.97 -13.44
C ASP A 200 44.50 29.53 -14.82
N PHE A 201 44.88 28.26 -14.92
CA PHE A 201 45.33 27.66 -16.18
C PHE A 201 44.19 27.41 -17.16
N THR A 202 42.92 27.47 -16.73
CA THR A 202 41.77 27.35 -17.64
C THR A 202 41.45 28.66 -18.35
N GLY A 203 41.97 29.78 -17.83
CA GLY A 203 41.71 31.15 -18.31
C GLY A 203 40.28 31.62 -18.13
N ARG A 204 39.40 30.83 -17.50
CA ARG A 204 37.96 31.11 -17.36
C ARG A 204 37.45 30.92 -15.94
N GLY A 205 38.24 30.38 -15.01
CA GLY A 205 37.83 30.10 -13.64
C GLY A 205 37.43 31.37 -12.88
N HIS A 206 38.18 32.46 -13.04
CA HIS A 206 37.81 33.76 -12.45
C HIS A 206 36.52 34.35 -13.05
N ASP A 207 36.40 34.33 -14.37
CA ASP A 207 35.24 34.87 -15.08
C ASP A 207 33.96 34.06 -14.80
N ASP A 208 34.06 32.72 -14.84
CA ASP A 208 32.96 31.81 -14.53
C ASP A 208 32.54 31.95 -13.06
N MET A 209 33.49 32.17 -12.14
CA MET A 209 33.18 32.44 -10.74
C MET A 209 32.42 33.75 -10.56
N ALA A 210 32.84 34.82 -11.25
CA ALA A 210 32.17 36.12 -11.23
C ALA A 210 30.77 36.05 -11.86
N ALA A 211 30.63 35.29 -12.95
CA ALA A 211 29.37 35.08 -13.68
C ALA A 211 28.45 34.04 -13.01
N LYS A 212 28.90 33.36 -11.95
CA LYS A 212 28.20 32.24 -11.29
C LYS A 212 27.86 31.08 -12.24
N ILE A 213 28.84 30.68 -13.06
CA ILE A 213 28.71 29.61 -14.05
C ILE A 213 29.51 28.38 -13.62
N ILE A 214 28.92 27.20 -13.81
CA ILE A 214 29.59 25.91 -13.74
C ILE A 214 29.83 25.40 -15.16
N ARG A 215 31.11 25.21 -15.50
CA ARG A 215 31.58 24.80 -16.83
C ARG A 215 32.72 23.78 -16.68
N THR A 216 32.83 22.83 -17.61
CA THR A 216 33.97 21.91 -17.70
C THR A 216 35.18 22.60 -18.36
N PRO A 217 36.43 22.34 -17.91
CA PRO A 217 37.61 22.93 -18.55
C PRO A 217 37.76 22.54 -20.03
N LEU A 218 37.52 21.25 -20.32
CA LEU A 218 37.52 20.67 -21.66
C LEU A 218 36.09 20.54 -22.21
N GLU A 219 36.01 20.04 -23.45
CA GLU A 219 34.74 19.78 -24.14
C GLU A 219 33.82 18.88 -23.28
N PRO A 220 32.58 19.31 -22.97
CA PRO A 220 31.74 18.62 -21.99
C PRO A 220 31.40 17.18 -22.35
N TYR A 221 31.13 16.87 -23.62
CA TYR A 221 30.75 15.52 -24.03
C TYR A 221 31.87 14.52 -23.79
N GLN A 222 33.10 14.82 -24.23
CA GLN A 222 34.27 14.00 -23.99
C GLN A 222 34.58 13.88 -22.49
N THR A 223 34.49 15.00 -21.76
CA THR A 223 34.69 15.02 -20.30
C THR A 223 33.76 14.04 -19.56
N PHE A 224 32.50 13.96 -19.96
CA PHE A 224 31.54 13.03 -19.37
C PHE A 224 31.66 11.60 -19.89
N LYS A 225 32.13 11.40 -21.14
CA LYS A 225 32.43 10.06 -21.66
C LYS A 225 33.62 9.41 -20.91
N ASP A 226 34.59 10.23 -20.53
CA ASP A 226 35.78 9.83 -19.78
C ASP A 226 35.47 9.53 -18.31
N ASP A 227 34.84 10.48 -17.60
CA ASP A 227 34.37 10.27 -16.23
C ASP A 227 32.92 10.80 -16.04
N PRO A 228 31.92 9.94 -16.23
CA PRO A 228 30.52 10.35 -16.16
C PRO A 228 30.06 10.74 -14.75
N LEU A 229 30.82 10.42 -13.68
CA LEU A 229 30.47 10.89 -12.34
C LEU A 229 30.52 12.43 -12.24
N ARG A 230 31.27 13.09 -13.12
CA ARG A 230 31.35 14.55 -13.19
C ARG A 230 30.00 15.21 -13.42
N VAL A 231 29.06 14.54 -14.10
CA VAL A 231 27.68 15.03 -14.25
C VAL A 231 27.05 15.30 -12.88
N LEU A 232 27.10 14.32 -11.98
CA LEU A 232 26.55 14.44 -10.63
C LEU A 232 27.34 15.43 -9.77
N ARG A 233 28.66 15.49 -9.93
CA ARG A 233 29.51 16.45 -9.20
C ARG A 233 29.21 17.89 -9.61
N LEU A 234 29.02 18.17 -10.90
CA LEU A 234 28.67 19.50 -11.40
C LEU A 234 27.29 19.94 -10.91
N ILE A 235 26.29 19.03 -10.88
CA ILE A 235 24.99 19.29 -10.27
C ILE A 235 25.16 19.61 -8.77
N ARG A 236 26.02 18.87 -8.07
CA ARG A 236 26.36 19.15 -6.67
C ARG A 236 27.01 20.52 -6.48
N PHE A 237 27.95 20.91 -7.34
CA PHE A 237 28.58 22.23 -7.25
C PHE A 237 27.59 23.35 -7.58
N ALA A 238 26.77 23.18 -8.61
CA ALA A 238 25.72 24.14 -8.98
C ALA A 238 24.74 24.38 -7.83
N SER A 239 24.26 23.31 -7.19
CA SER A 239 23.37 23.39 -6.03
C SER A 239 24.03 23.91 -4.76
N ARG A 240 25.30 23.56 -4.50
CA ARG A 240 26.07 24.06 -3.35
C ARG A 240 26.37 25.56 -3.45
N LEU A 241 26.77 26.03 -4.64
CA LEU A 241 27.28 27.38 -4.85
C LEU A 241 26.22 28.38 -5.32
N ASP A 242 25.02 27.91 -5.69
CA ASP A 242 23.99 28.73 -6.36
C ASP A 242 24.43 29.24 -7.74
N TYR A 243 25.00 28.33 -8.54
CA TYR A 243 25.55 28.66 -9.85
C TYR A 243 24.76 27.97 -10.96
N THR A 244 24.69 28.59 -12.12
CA THR A 244 24.03 28.03 -13.31
C THR A 244 25.00 27.17 -14.11
N ILE A 245 24.54 26.04 -14.63
CA ILE A 245 25.34 25.21 -15.54
C ILE A 245 25.29 25.82 -16.95
N GLU A 246 26.45 25.94 -17.59
CA GLU A 246 26.56 26.45 -18.96
C GLU A 246 25.67 25.66 -19.95
N PRO A 247 25.05 26.31 -20.96
CA PRO A 247 24.19 25.64 -21.95
C PRO A 247 24.81 24.41 -22.67
N GLU A 248 26.08 24.48 -23.10
CA GLU A 248 26.73 23.35 -23.78
C GLU A 248 26.98 22.18 -22.82
N THR A 249 27.48 22.50 -21.62
CA THR A 249 27.63 21.54 -20.53
C THR A 249 26.29 20.88 -20.17
N ALA A 250 25.21 21.66 -20.07
CA ALA A 250 23.86 21.17 -19.79
C ALA A 250 23.32 20.26 -20.92
N LYS A 251 23.58 20.59 -22.19
CA LYS A 251 23.19 19.77 -23.34
C LYS A 251 23.90 18.41 -23.32
N ALA A 252 25.19 18.39 -22.97
CA ALA A 252 25.95 17.14 -22.83
C ALA A 252 25.45 16.27 -21.67
N MET A 253 25.06 16.87 -20.53
CA MET A 253 24.46 16.13 -19.40
C MET A 253 23.14 15.44 -19.75
N GLY A 254 22.31 16.06 -20.60
CA GLY A 254 21.04 15.51 -21.06
C GLY A 254 21.16 14.48 -22.18
N ASN A 255 22.36 14.23 -22.71
CA ASN A 255 22.57 13.29 -23.82
C ASN A 255 22.40 11.83 -23.37
N ALA A 256 21.61 11.05 -24.10
CA ALA A 256 21.33 9.63 -23.80
C ALA A 256 22.60 8.77 -23.71
N ASP A 257 23.58 8.99 -24.60
CA ASP A 257 24.82 8.23 -24.64
C ASP A 257 25.61 8.42 -23.32
N ILE A 258 25.65 9.64 -22.81
CA ILE A 258 26.31 9.97 -21.54
C ILE A 258 25.58 9.32 -20.36
N GLN A 259 24.25 9.30 -20.39
CA GLN A 259 23.46 8.63 -19.35
C GLN A 259 23.73 7.12 -19.33
N ASP A 260 23.84 6.49 -20.49
CA ASP A 260 24.12 5.05 -20.56
C ASP A 260 25.56 4.73 -20.12
N VAL A 261 26.53 5.59 -20.47
CA VAL A 261 27.90 5.49 -19.96
C VAL A 261 27.93 5.66 -18.43
N LEU A 262 27.12 6.55 -17.85
CA LEU A 262 26.99 6.73 -16.40
C LEU A 262 26.45 5.47 -15.71
N LYS A 263 25.43 4.82 -16.29
CA LYS A 263 24.87 3.57 -15.77
C LYS A 263 25.89 2.44 -15.77
N ILE A 264 26.70 2.33 -16.82
CA ILE A 264 27.63 1.21 -17.01
C ILE A 264 28.94 1.41 -16.24
N LYS A 265 29.57 2.59 -16.33
CA LYS A 265 30.91 2.81 -15.78
C LYS A 265 30.91 3.10 -14.26
N ILE A 266 29.81 3.56 -13.68
CA ILE A 266 29.79 4.10 -12.30
C ILE A 266 28.98 3.21 -11.36
N SER A 267 29.67 2.69 -10.35
CA SER A 267 29.06 1.95 -9.24
C SER A 267 28.02 2.79 -8.49
N ARG A 268 26.99 2.13 -7.96
CA ARG A 268 25.84 2.78 -7.33
C ARG A 268 26.17 3.40 -5.98
N GLU A 269 27.19 2.89 -5.31
CA GLU A 269 27.76 3.45 -4.07
C GLU A 269 28.30 4.86 -4.32
N ARG A 270 28.99 5.09 -5.45
CA ARG A 270 29.54 6.41 -5.78
C ARG A 270 28.46 7.41 -6.18
N VAL A 271 27.37 6.94 -6.80
CA VAL A 271 26.18 7.77 -7.03
C VAL A 271 25.51 8.14 -5.71
N GLY A 272 25.35 7.17 -4.80
CA GLY A 272 24.83 7.39 -3.45
C GLY A 272 25.59 8.46 -2.68
N ILE A 273 26.93 8.41 -2.68
CA ILE A 273 27.77 9.41 -2.00
C ILE A 273 27.56 10.82 -2.56
N GLU A 274 27.51 10.98 -3.89
CA GLU A 274 27.27 12.30 -4.49
C GLU A 274 25.85 12.79 -4.22
N LEU A 275 24.84 11.91 -4.29
CA LEU A 275 23.45 12.22 -3.97
C LEU A 275 23.29 12.64 -2.50
N GLU A 276 23.88 11.91 -1.56
CA GLU A 276 23.84 12.25 -0.13
C GLU A 276 24.44 13.64 0.11
N LYS A 277 25.58 13.96 -0.50
CA LYS A 277 26.20 15.29 -0.40
C LYS A 277 25.34 16.39 -1.02
N MET A 278 24.61 16.10 -2.09
CA MET A 278 23.65 17.04 -2.70
C MET A 278 22.47 17.31 -1.77
N LEU A 279 21.91 16.26 -1.17
CA LEU A 279 20.73 16.34 -0.31
C LEU A 279 21.01 16.92 1.08
N LYS A 280 22.23 16.77 1.60
CA LYS A 280 22.73 17.46 2.80
C LYS A 280 23.27 18.86 2.50
N GLY A 281 23.33 19.24 1.22
CA GLY A 281 23.82 20.54 0.77
C GLY A 281 22.86 21.69 1.09
N PRO A 282 23.25 22.95 0.82
CA PRO A 282 22.45 24.12 1.16
C PRO A 282 21.17 24.24 0.32
N ARG A 283 21.16 23.73 -0.93
CA ARG A 283 19.98 23.81 -1.81
C ARG A 283 19.63 22.48 -2.49
N PRO A 284 19.08 21.51 -1.72
CA PRO A 284 18.72 20.19 -2.24
C PRO A 284 17.65 20.23 -3.33
N ARG A 285 16.66 21.14 -3.24
CA ARG A 285 15.64 21.31 -4.29
C ARG A 285 16.26 21.56 -5.65
N MET A 286 17.24 22.45 -5.74
CA MET A 286 17.93 22.75 -7.00
C MET A 286 18.66 21.52 -7.54
N ALA A 287 19.27 20.71 -6.67
CA ALA A 287 19.93 19.48 -7.11
C ALA A 287 18.92 18.50 -7.73
N LEU A 288 17.77 18.30 -7.09
CA LEU A 288 16.70 17.43 -7.59
C LEU A 288 16.06 18.00 -8.87
N GLU A 289 15.84 19.32 -8.95
CA GLU A 289 15.36 20.02 -10.14
C GLU A 289 16.30 19.84 -11.33
N LEU A 290 17.62 19.93 -11.13
CA LEU A 290 18.60 19.69 -12.20
C LEU A 290 18.60 18.23 -12.65
N ILE A 291 18.48 17.27 -11.73
CA ILE A 291 18.34 15.85 -12.06
C ILE A 291 17.08 15.62 -12.91
N ASP A 292 15.97 16.24 -12.54
CA ASP A 292 14.69 16.18 -13.25
C ASP A 292 14.79 16.81 -14.65
N ARG A 293 15.29 18.05 -14.72
CA ARG A 293 15.47 18.83 -15.96
C ARG A 293 16.35 18.14 -16.99
N PHE A 294 17.39 17.42 -16.56
CA PHE A 294 18.28 16.68 -17.45
C PHE A 294 17.82 15.24 -17.73
N GLY A 295 16.65 14.83 -17.21
CA GLY A 295 16.12 13.48 -17.41
C GLY A 295 16.94 12.38 -16.72
N LEU A 296 17.73 12.73 -15.70
CA LEU A 296 18.68 11.83 -15.04
C LEU A 296 18.04 10.93 -13.98
N TYR A 297 16.73 11.08 -13.71
CA TYR A 297 16.05 10.35 -12.64
C TYR A 297 16.29 8.83 -12.72
N ARG A 298 16.03 8.21 -13.88
CA ARG A 298 16.23 6.77 -14.07
C ARG A 298 17.70 6.39 -13.87
N THR A 299 18.59 7.17 -14.46
CA THR A 299 20.05 6.95 -14.43
C THR A 299 20.64 7.03 -13.02
N VAL A 300 20.06 7.87 -12.15
CA VAL A 300 20.50 8.05 -10.76
C VAL A 300 19.85 7.05 -9.80
N PHE A 301 18.53 6.87 -9.89
CA PHE A 301 17.77 6.15 -8.87
C PHE A 301 17.49 4.68 -9.20
N THR A 302 17.64 4.23 -10.44
CA THR A 302 17.37 2.83 -10.80
C THR A 302 18.66 2.01 -10.92
N ASP A 303 18.59 0.74 -10.57
CA ASP A 303 19.68 -0.21 -10.77
C ASP A 303 19.73 -0.63 -12.25
N PRO A 304 20.82 -0.32 -12.99
CA PRO A 304 20.92 -0.65 -14.40
C PRO A 304 21.08 -2.16 -14.67
N THR A 305 21.41 -2.96 -13.66
CA THR A 305 21.60 -4.41 -13.80
C THR A 305 20.30 -5.20 -13.69
N ARG A 306 19.21 -4.57 -13.24
CA ARG A 306 17.95 -5.24 -12.95
C ARG A 306 16.78 -4.52 -13.59
N VAL A 307 16.03 -5.24 -14.41
CA VAL A 307 14.76 -4.76 -14.95
C VAL A 307 13.70 -4.82 -13.85
N LEU A 308 13.09 -3.67 -13.56
CA LEU A 308 11.93 -3.56 -12.66
C LEU A 308 10.64 -3.80 -13.47
N PRO A 309 9.57 -4.34 -12.85
CA PRO A 309 8.35 -4.71 -13.57
C PRO A 309 7.51 -3.51 -14.02
N THR A 310 7.78 -2.33 -13.48
CA THR A 310 7.08 -1.09 -13.78
C THR A 310 8.06 0.06 -13.91
N GLU A 311 7.63 1.12 -14.58
CA GLU A 311 8.37 2.37 -14.76
C GLU A 311 8.04 3.37 -13.63
N PRO A 312 8.95 4.32 -13.31
CA PRO A 312 8.68 5.35 -12.32
C PRO A 312 7.68 6.38 -12.86
N GLU A 313 6.76 6.82 -12.00
CA GLU A 313 5.86 7.96 -12.27
C GLU A 313 6.58 9.28 -12.00
N THR A 314 7.36 9.74 -12.98
CA THR A 314 8.20 10.95 -12.82
C THR A 314 7.39 12.22 -12.61
N ALA A 315 6.09 12.26 -12.94
CA ALA A 315 5.25 13.41 -12.66
C ALA A 315 5.11 13.70 -11.15
N TYR A 316 5.29 12.70 -10.30
CA TYR A 316 5.29 12.88 -8.85
C TYR A 316 6.56 13.57 -8.35
N PHE A 317 7.67 13.49 -9.08
CA PHE A 317 8.97 13.95 -8.59
C PHE A 317 9.00 15.46 -8.37
N THR A 318 8.55 16.24 -9.37
CA THR A 318 8.48 17.71 -9.31
C THR A 318 7.65 18.19 -8.13
N ARG A 319 6.41 17.68 -8.02
CA ARG A 319 5.50 18.02 -6.93
C ARG A 319 6.08 17.66 -5.56
N ALA A 320 6.81 16.55 -5.47
CA ALA A 320 7.40 16.08 -4.23
C ALA A 320 8.51 17.02 -3.73
N TYR A 321 9.50 17.35 -4.56
CA TYR A 321 10.62 18.19 -4.10
C TYR A 321 10.20 19.65 -3.89
N GLU A 322 9.21 20.16 -4.63
CA GLU A 322 8.62 21.48 -4.39
C GLU A 322 7.92 21.52 -3.03
N PHE A 323 7.07 20.52 -2.74
CA PHE A 323 6.38 20.46 -1.47
C PHE A 323 7.35 20.30 -0.30
N VAL A 324 8.34 19.39 -0.39
CA VAL A 324 9.36 19.24 0.66
C VAL A 324 10.13 20.54 0.88
N GLU A 325 10.43 21.32 -0.16
CA GLU A 325 11.05 22.63 0.02
C GLU A 325 10.17 23.57 0.86
N THR A 326 8.85 23.61 0.61
CA THR A 326 7.93 24.45 1.39
C THR A 326 7.90 24.08 2.88
N VAL A 327 7.99 22.77 3.19
CA VAL A 327 8.06 22.25 4.55
C VAL A 327 9.40 22.62 5.19
N VAL A 328 10.53 22.36 4.53
CA VAL A 328 11.88 22.62 5.05
C VAL A 328 12.13 24.10 5.28
N LYS A 329 11.69 24.98 4.37
CA LYS A 329 11.81 26.44 4.50
C LYS A 329 10.82 27.06 5.48
N LYS A 330 9.86 26.28 6.01
CA LYS A 330 8.76 26.77 6.85
C LYS A 330 8.00 27.92 6.18
N SER A 331 7.67 27.76 4.90
CA SER A 331 6.89 28.74 4.13
C SER A 331 5.53 28.98 4.80
N GLY A 332 4.96 30.18 4.65
CA GLY A 332 3.66 30.54 5.23
C GLY A 332 2.48 29.66 4.76
N GLU A 333 2.67 28.90 3.68
CA GLU A 333 1.71 27.91 3.17
C GLU A 333 1.56 26.66 4.07
N VAL A 334 2.57 26.35 4.89
CA VAL A 334 2.59 25.15 5.75
C VAL A 334 2.65 25.59 7.21
N PRO A 335 1.65 25.25 8.06
CA PRO A 335 1.68 25.54 9.48
C PRO A 335 2.95 25.01 10.13
N THR A 336 3.57 25.83 10.98
CA THR A 336 4.88 25.56 11.58
C THR A 336 4.93 24.29 12.43
N VAL A 337 3.77 23.79 12.90
CA VAL A 337 3.69 22.51 13.61
C VAL A 337 4.27 21.35 12.80
N ILE A 338 4.03 21.30 11.49
CA ILE A 338 4.53 20.20 10.65
C ILE A 338 6.06 20.15 10.65
N PRO A 339 6.78 21.20 10.22
CA PRO A 339 8.25 21.16 10.23
C PRO A 339 8.83 21.11 11.65
N ASN A 340 8.20 21.72 12.65
CA ASN A 340 8.73 21.69 14.03
C ASN A 340 8.63 20.28 14.64
N THR A 341 7.57 19.53 14.34
CA THR A 341 7.34 18.19 14.90
C THR A 341 8.03 17.10 14.11
N LEU A 342 8.07 17.22 12.77
CA LEU A 342 8.58 16.18 11.87
C LEU A 342 10.04 16.37 11.43
N LEU A 343 10.59 17.59 11.47
CA LEU A 343 11.95 17.93 10.99
C LEU A 343 12.79 18.57 12.10
N ARG A 344 13.06 17.81 13.16
CA ARG A 344 13.71 18.28 14.39
C ARG A 344 15.22 18.47 14.24
N ASN A 345 15.86 17.71 13.35
CA ASN A 345 17.31 17.72 13.14
C ASN A 345 17.67 17.60 11.65
N GLU A 346 18.95 17.76 11.33
CA GLU A 346 19.46 17.70 9.95
C GLU A 346 19.26 16.31 9.31
N ASP A 347 19.27 15.23 10.10
CA ASP A 347 19.01 13.88 9.59
C ASP A 347 17.56 13.71 9.12
N GLU A 348 16.59 14.24 9.88
CA GLU A 348 15.16 14.23 9.49
C GLU A 348 14.90 15.13 8.27
N LYS A 349 15.60 16.26 8.15
CA LYS A 349 15.57 17.10 6.93
C LYS A 349 16.14 16.35 5.72
N TYR A 350 17.26 15.65 5.89
CA TYR A 350 17.82 14.81 4.84
C TYR A 350 16.85 13.69 4.44
N LEU A 351 16.22 13.02 5.40
CA LEU A 351 15.20 12.00 5.13
C LEU A 351 13.98 12.56 4.40
N ALA A 352 13.57 13.81 4.66
CA ALA A 352 12.51 14.48 3.92
C ALA A 352 12.82 14.56 2.42
N TRP A 353 14.07 14.92 2.08
CA TRP A 353 14.51 14.94 0.67
C TRP A 353 14.57 13.54 0.08
N VAL A 354 15.00 12.53 0.84
CA VAL A 354 14.93 11.13 0.39
C VAL A 354 13.49 10.69 0.17
N CYS A 355 12.52 11.15 0.97
CA CYS A 355 11.10 10.88 0.71
C CYS A 355 10.70 11.39 -0.67
N ALA A 356 11.09 12.63 -1.03
CA ALA A 356 10.79 13.20 -2.33
C ALA A 356 11.38 12.38 -3.49
N THR A 357 12.60 11.85 -3.35
CA THR A 357 13.22 11.03 -4.41
C THR A 357 12.50 9.70 -4.64
N MET A 358 11.84 9.16 -3.61
CA MET A 358 11.13 7.89 -3.67
C MET A 358 9.69 7.99 -4.17
N MET A 359 9.12 9.19 -4.25
CA MET A 359 7.71 9.39 -4.66
C MET A 359 7.35 8.76 -6.02
N PRO A 360 8.19 8.82 -7.07
CA PRO A 360 7.89 8.17 -8.36
C PRO A 360 7.69 6.65 -8.29
N TRP A 361 8.09 6.01 -7.18
CA TRP A 361 7.93 4.57 -6.95
C TRP A 361 6.91 4.23 -5.86
N ALA A 362 6.20 5.22 -5.30
CA ALA A 362 5.29 5.01 -4.18
C ALA A 362 4.08 4.13 -4.52
N ASP A 363 3.57 4.21 -5.75
CA ASP A 363 2.43 3.43 -6.26
C ASP A 363 2.83 2.13 -6.97
N ALA A 364 4.12 1.85 -7.04
CA ALA A 364 4.62 0.71 -7.81
C ALA A 364 4.25 -0.61 -7.11
N PRO A 365 3.81 -1.64 -7.86
CA PRO A 365 3.37 -2.91 -7.29
C PRO A 365 4.51 -3.63 -6.57
N THR A 366 4.19 -4.36 -5.51
CA THR A 366 5.21 -5.13 -4.77
C THR A 366 5.78 -6.27 -5.61
N VAL A 367 7.07 -6.55 -5.46
CA VAL A 367 7.76 -7.64 -6.14
C VAL A 367 7.88 -8.85 -5.21
N PRO A 368 7.52 -10.07 -5.66
CA PRO A 368 7.66 -11.28 -4.86
C PRO A 368 9.08 -11.47 -4.32
N HIS A 369 9.18 -11.94 -3.09
CA HIS A 369 10.47 -12.31 -2.51
C HIS A 369 10.99 -13.61 -3.14
N GLN A 370 12.32 -13.72 -3.37
CA GLN A 370 12.93 -14.95 -3.92
C GLN A 370 12.67 -16.19 -3.03
N LYS A 371 12.51 -15.97 -1.72
CA LYS A 371 12.08 -16.96 -0.73
C LYS A 371 10.55 -16.87 -0.55
N PRO A 372 9.77 -17.91 -0.86
CA PRO A 372 8.30 -17.85 -0.89
C PRO A 372 7.63 -17.44 0.43
N LEU A 373 8.27 -17.73 1.58
CA LEU A 373 7.73 -17.47 2.91
C LEU A 373 8.00 -16.04 3.42
N GLN A 374 8.76 -15.22 2.68
CA GLN A 374 9.09 -13.86 3.08
C GLN A 374 8.19 -12.83 2.40
N ARG A 375 7.96 -11.71 3.08
CA ARG A 375 7.12 -10.62 2.58
C ARG A 375 7.68 -10.07 1.26
N PRO A 376 6.81 -9.72 0.30
CA PRO A 376 7.24 -9.13 -0.96
C PRO A 376 7.93 -7.78 -0.70
N TYR A 377 8.81 -7.38 -1.61
CA TYR A 377 9.50 -6.10 -1.53
C TYR A 377 8.68 -4.99 -2.18
N PHE A 378 8.64 -3.82 -1.54
CA PHE A 378 8.24 -2.59 -2.21
C PHE A 378 9.32 -2.19 -3.22
N ILE A 379 8.92 -1.70 -4.40
CA ILE A 379 9.90 -1.28 -5.42
C ILE A 379 10.68 -0.07 -4.94
N ALA A 380 10.05 0.91 -4.29
CA ALA A 380 10.75 2.05 -3.69
C ALA A 380 11.86 1.63 -2.71
N TYR A 381 11.65 0.55 -1.95
CA TYR A 381 12.68 -0.04 -1.09
C TYR A 381 13.85 -0.61 -1.91
N LEU A 382 13.58 -1.34 -3.00
CA LEU A 382 14.62 -1.87 -3.89
C LEU A 382 15.39 -0.75 -4.61
N VAL A 383 14.70 0.31 -5.02
CA VAL A 383 15.29 1.51 -5.65
C VAL A 383 16.24 2.20 -4.67
N ALA A 384 15.82 2.39 -3.41
CA ALA A 384 16.70 2.94 -2.38
C ALA A 384 17.94 2.05 -2.15
N ARG A 385 17.71 0.73 -2.02
CA ARG A 385 18.76 -0.22 -1.67
C ARG A 385 19.75 -0.51 -2.80
N GLU A 386 19.27 -0.63 -4.04
CA GLU A 386 20.11 -1.04 -5.18
C GLU A 386 20.47 0.12 -6.10
N GLY A 387 19.58 1.11 -6.24
CA GLY A 387 19.75 2.22 -7.18
C GLY A 387 20.81 3.23 -6.74
N PHE A 388 20.81 3.65 -5.48
CA PHE A 388 21.83 4.55 -4.93
C PHE A 388 22.46 4.05 -3.62
N LYS A 389 22.25 2.76 -3.30
CA LYS A 389 22.89 2.07 -2.16
C LYS A 389 22.69 2.80 -0.83
N ALA A 390 21.44 3.17 -0.54
CA ALA A 390 21.07 3.84 0.70
C ALA A 390 21.39 2.95 1.93
N PRO A 391 21.76 3.55 3.08
CA PRO A 391 21.89 2.81 4.34
C PRO A 391 20.61 2.04 4.71
N ASN A 392 20.76 0.85 5.32
CA ASN A 392 19.63 -0.02 5.69
C ASN A 392 18.53 0.71 6.48
N LYS A 393 18.92 1.59 7.42
CA LYS A 393 17.97 2.39 8.21
C LYS A 393 17.03 3.22 7.32
N ILE A 394 17.53 3.77 6.22
CA ILE A 394 16.74 4.55 5.25
C ILE A 394 15.81 3.62 4.48
N CYS A 395 16.34 2.51 3.97
CA CYS A 395 15.55 1.50 3.26
C CYS A 395 14.38 1.00 4.11
N ASP A 396 14.64 0.62 5.37
CA ASP A 396 13.63 0.16 6.32
C ASP A 396 12.59 1.26 6.60
N THR A 397 13.01 2.53 6.67
CA THR A 397 12.10 3.67 6.82
C THR A 397 11.18 3.82 5.61
N VAL A 398 11.68 3.67 4.39
CA VAL A 398 10.86 3.70 3.17
C VAL A 398 9.86 2.54 3.16
N ALA A 399 10.31 1.32 3.50
CA ALA A 399 9.44 0.15 3.54
C ALA A 399 8.33 0.27 4.58
N THR A 400 8.65 0.77 5.79
CA THR A 400 7.66 0.99 6.86
C THR A 400 6.70 2.13 6.52
N SER A 401 7.16 3.19 5.86
CA SER A 401 6.32 4.30 5.40
C SER A 401 5.22 3.84 4.43
N LEU A 402 5.54 2.88 3.57
CA LEU A 402 4.58 2.26 2.64
C LEU A 402 3.70 1.23 3.34
N SER A 403 4.28 0.36 4.16
CA SER A 403 3.54 -0.71 4.88
C SER A 403 2.50 -0.15 5.85
N ASN A 404 2.81 0.94 6.55
CA ASN A 404 1.92 1.58 7.52
C ASN A 404 1.11 2.72 6.89
N GLY A 405 1.30 3.00 5.60
CA GLY A 405 0.79 4.23 4.98
C GLY A 405 -0.73 4.33 4.99
N GLU A 406 -1.44 3.24 4.74
CA GLU A 406 -2.91 3.24 4.81
C GLU A 406 -3.43 3.50 6.23
N GLU A 407 -2.81 2.88 7.24
CA GLU A 407 -3.16 3.12 8.65
C GLU A 407 -2.92 4.58 9.05
N ILE A 408 -1.77 5.15 8.67
CA ILE A 408 -1.42 6.55 8.95
C ILE A 408 -2.45 7.50 8.33
N ARG A 409 -2.73 7.36 7.03
CA ARG A 409 -3.68 8.25 6.33
C ARG A 409 -5.08 8.13 6.89
N ASN A 410 -5.54 6.91 7.17
CA ASN A 410 -6.85 6.69 7.79
C ASN A 410 -6.94 7.32 9.18
N LEU A 411 -5.91 7.17 10.01
CA LEU A 411 -5.90 7.74 11.36
C LEU A 411 -5.85 9.28 11.33
N VAL A 412 -5.06 9.87 10.43
CA VAL A 412 -5.02 11.33 10.23
C VAL A 412 -6.39 11.85 9.80
N ALA A 413 -7.04 11.18 8.84
CA ALA A 413 -8.37 11.56 8.36
C ALA A 413 -9.45 11.42 9.46
N GLN A 414 -9.41 10.34 10.23
CA GLN A 414 -10.31 10.14 11.38
C GLN A 414 -10.09 11.20 12.46
N CYS A 415 -8.84 11.51 12.79
CA CYS A 415 -8.50 12.54 13.77
C CYS A 415 -8.99 13.93 13.32
N ALA A 416 -8.74 14.31 12.06
CA ALA A 416 -9.22 15.57 11.50
C ALA A 416 -10.76 15.66 11.50
N LYS A 417 -11.45 14.57 11.15
CA LYS A 417 -12.92 14.50 11.17
C LYS A 417 -13.48 14.57 12.59
N GLY A 418 -12.90 13.83 13.53
CA GLY A 418 -13.35 13.79 14.92
C GLY A 418 -13.22 15.14 15.63
N LEU A 419 -12.11 15.84 15.41
CA LEU A 419 -11.90 17.20 15.93
C LEU A 419 -12.85 18.22 15.29
N GLY A 420 -13.17 18.06 14.01
CA GLY A 420 -14.10 18.96 13.30
C GLY A 420 -15.59 18.70 13.58
N ARG A 421 -15.96 17.47 13.93
CA ARG A 421 -17.34 17.02 14.19
C ARG A 421 -17.39 16.01 15.35
N PRO A 422 -17.32 16.47 16.61
CA PRO A 422 -17.27 15.61 17.79
C PRO A 422 -18.45 14.64 17.88
N ASP A 423 -19.66 15.07 17.50
CA ASP A 423 -20.89 14.27 17.58
C ASP A 423 -20.94 13.10 16.59
N SER A 424 -20.00 13.02 15.65
CA SER A 424 -19.91 11.96 14.64
C SER A 424 -18.93 10.84 15.00
N VAL A 425 -18.29 10.93 16.17
CA VAL A 425 -17.27 9.99 16.64
C VAL A 425 -17.96 8.84 17.39
N ASP A 426 -17.71 7.61 16.95
CA ASP A 426 -18.10 6.42 17.70
C ASP A 426 -17.28 6.37 19.00
N PRO A 427 -17.90 6.35 20.20
CA PRO A 427 -17.20 6.29 21.47
C PRO A 427 -16.27 5.08 21.61
N THR A 428 -16.51 4.01 20.84
CA THR A 428 -15.72 2.78 20.86
C THR A 428 -14.54 2.79 19.89
N ASN A 429 -14.49 3.74 18.95
CA ASN A 429 -13.43 3.87 17.94
C ASN A 429 -13.07 5.35 17.71
N ASP A 430 -12.70 6.02 18.79
CA ASP A 430 -12.27 7.42 18.76
C ASP A 430 -10.82 7.52 18.25
N GLY A 431 -10.68 7.98 17.02
CA GLY A 431 -9.38 8.27 16.39
C GLY A 431 -8.61 9.44 17.02
N THR A 432 -9.23 10.21 17.93
CA THR A 432 -8.61 11.32 18.66
C THR A 432 -8.18 10.94 20.10
N ALA A 433 -8.47 9.71 20.53
CA ALA A 433 -8.16 9.21 21.86
C ALA A 433 -6.64 8.98 22.04
N ARG A 434 -6.18 9.17 23.29
CA ARG A 434 -4.75 9.13 23.64
C ARG A 434 -4.13 7.76 23.48
N ASP A 435 -4.85 6.70 23.82
CA ASP A 435 -4.42 5.32 23.62
C ASP A 435 -4.46 4.89 22.16
N THR A 436 -5.49 5.27 21.40
CA THR A 436 -5.55 5.00 19.96
C THR A 436 -4.32 5.58 19.24
N LEU A 437 -4.06 6.87 19.44
CA LEU A 437 -2.93 7.57 18.81
C LEU A 437 -1.57 7.09 19.36
N GLY A 438 -1.45 6.91 20.67
CA GLY A 438 -0.20 6.46 21.30
C GLY A 438 0.17 5.03 20.90
N MET A 439 -0.81 4.12 20.79
CA MET A 439 -0.59 2.76 20.30
C MET A 439 -0.24 2.72 18.81
N ALA A 440 -0.82 3.61 17.99
CA ALA A 440 -0.44 3.75 16.59
C ALA A 440 1.03 4.19 16.43
N ILE A 441 1.45 5.23 17.15
CA ILE A 441 2.85 5.70 17.15
C ILE A 441 3.80 4.58 17.59
N ARG A 442 3.45 3.78 18.61
CA ARG A 442 4.22 2.59 18.99
C ARG A 442 4.35 1.55 17.89
N ARG A 443 3.27 1.27 17.16
CA ARG A 443 3.30 0.33 16.03
C ARG A 443 4.17 0.84 14.88
N TRP A 444 4.12 2.14 14.61
CA TRP A 444 4.94 2.77 13.58
C TRP A 444 6.42 2.84 14.00
N GLY A 445 6.69 2.89 15.31
CA GLY A 445 8.04 2.83 15.88
C GLY A 445 8.81 4.14 15.76
N SER A 446 10.13 4.08 15.92
CA SER A 446 10.98 5.28 16.06
C SER A 446 11.07 6.18 14.82
N THR A 447 10.66 5.67 13.65
CA THR A 447 10.68 6.43 12.38
C THR A 447 9.32 7.00 12.01
N TRP A 448 8.33 6.96 12.92
CA TRP A 448 6.95 7.38 12.66
C TRP A 448 6.85 8.80 12.08
N ARG A 449 7.72 9.74 12.50
CA ARG A 449 7.74 11.11 11.99
C ARG A 449 8.03 11.16 10.50
N THR A 450 9.05 10.42 10.05
CA THR A 450 9.37 10.29 8.63
C THR A 450 8.26 9.57 7.88
N GLN A 451 7.63 8.55 8.48
CA GLN A 451 6.51 7.84 7.85
C GLN A 451 5.28 8.76 7.65
N VAL A 452 4.95 9.60 8.63
CA VAL A 452 3.89 10.61 8.54
C VAL A 452 4.23 11.65 7.46
N LEU A 453 5.46 12.14 7.42
CA LEU A 453 5.90 13.06 6.38
C LEU A 453 5.83 12.42 4.98
N PHE A 454 6.29 11.18 4.83
CA PHE A 454 6.24 10.43 3.57
C PHE A 454 4.80 10.33 3.06
N ASN A 455 3.84 10.00 3.94
CA ASN A 455 2.43 9.90 3.58
C ASN A 455 1.79 11.25 3.25
N LEU A 456 2.17 12.33 3.96
CA LEU A 456 1.75 13.68 3.59
C LEU A 456 2.26 14.07 2.20
N VAL A 457 3.53 13.84 1.89
CA VAL A 457 4.10 14.12 0.56
C VAL A 457 3.39 13.27 -0.49
N TYR A 458 3.15 11.99 -0.21
CA TYR A 458 2.44 11.07 -1.09
C TYR A 458 1.01 11.55 -1.43
N GLU A 459 0.23 11.97 -0.44
CA GLU A 459 -1.12 12.49 -0.69
C GLU A 459 -1.12 13.80 -1.48
N VAL A 460 -0.13 14.66 -1.25
CA VAL A 460 0.05 15.90 -2.02
C VAL A 460 0.38 15.61 -3.49
N VAL A 461 1.27 14.65 -3.78
CA VAL A 461 1.63 14.33 -5.18
C VAL A 461 0.47 13.65 -5.93
N LEU A 462 -0.33 12.83 -5.24
CA LEU A 462 -1.54 12.21 -5.80
C LEU A 462 -2.57 13.25 -6.26
N GLY A 463 -2.66 14.39 -5.57
CA GLY A 463 -3.51 15.52 -5.96
C GLY A 463 -5.02 15.23 -5.91
N ARG A 464 -5.46 14.23 -5.15
CA ARG A 464 -6.89 13.89 -4.99
C ARG A 464 -7.64 14.85 -4.07
N VAL A 465 -6.92 15.46 -3.12
CA VAL A 465 -7.42 16.40 -2.12
C VAL A 465 -6.58 17.68 -2.21
N SER A 466 -7.17 18.84 -1.91
CA SER A 466 -6.44 20.11 -1.93
C SER A 466 -5.26 20.11 -0.95
N LYS A 467 -4.15 20.75 -1.33
CA LYS A 467 -2.94 20.87 -0.49
C LYS A 467 -3.29 21.49 0.87
N GLU A 468 -4.12 22.52 0.88
CA GLU A 468 -4.51 23.26 2.07
C GLU A 468 -5.30 22.38 3.06
N GLU A 469 -6.16 21.50 2.55
CA GLU A 469 -6.94 20.57 3.38
C GLU A 469 -6.08 19.45 3.95
N LEU A 470 -5.17 18.88 3.16
CA LEU A 470 -4.21 17.89 3.63
C LEU A 470 -3.32 18.47 4.73
N VAL A 471 -2.71 19.62 4.46
CA VAL A 471 -1.85 20.31 5.41
C VAL A 471 -2.60 20.65 6.71
N ARG A 472 -3.87 21.07 6.61
CA ARG A 472 -4.73 21.30 7.79
C ARG A 472 -4.97 20.01 8.57
N SER A 473 -5.31 18.91 7.89
CA SER A 473 -5.63 17.63 8.52
C SER A 473 -4.42 17.05 9.27
N TYR A 474 -3.25 17.04 8.64
CA TYR A 474 -2.00 16.63 9.27
C TYR A 474 -1.59 17.57 10.41
N SER A 475 -1.80 18.89 10.27
CA SER A 475 -1.53 19.84 11.35
C SER A 475 -2.42 19.58 12.57
N SER A 476 -3.72 19.32 12.36
CA SER A 476 -4.65 18.95 13.44
C SER A 476 -4.24 17.67 14.14
N PHE A 477 -3.83 16.65 13.38
CA PHE A 477 -3.30 15.41 13.93
C PHE A 477 -2.05 15.65 14.78
N LEU A 478 -1.07 16.40 14.28
CA LEU A 478 0.18 16.67 15.01
C LEU A 478 -0.04 17.55 16.25
N ASN A 479 -0.94 18.54 16.18
CA ASN A 479 -1.35 19.33 17.33
C ASN A 479 -1.96 18.43 18.40
N ARG A 480 -2.89 17.54 18.01
CA ARG A 480 -3.53 16.61 18.95
C ARG A 480 -2.52 15.67 19.62
N VAL A 481 -1.58 15.10 18.87
CA VAL A 481 -0.51 14.25 19.42
C VAL A 481 0.39 15.03 20.40
N THR A 482 0.60 16.32 20.11
CA THR A 482 1.39 17.23 20.98
C THR A 482 0.65 17.59 22.25
N GLU A 483 -0.63 17.99 22.15
CA GLU A 483 -1.53 18.28 23.28
C GLU A 483 -1.67 17.09 24.22
N LEU A 484 -1.69 15.88 23.66
CA LEU A 484 -1.75 14.63 24.39
C LEU A 484 -0.37 14.14 24.84
N GLU A 485 0.72 14.89 24.68
CA GLU A 485 2.05 14.51 25.17
C GLU A 485 2.50 13.08 24.82
N ILE A 486 2.16 12.61 23.61
CA ILE A 486 2.43 11.24 23.13
C ILE A 486 3.42 11.21 21.95
N LEU A 487 4.14 12.31 21.72
CA LEU A 487 5.15 12.41 20.65
C LEU A 487 6.28 11.36 20.74
N GLU A 488 6.58 10.87 21.94
CA GLU A 488 7.60 9.85 22.21
C GLU A 488 6.99 8.52 22.67
N ALA A 489 5.73 8.24 22.31
CA ALA A 489 5.01 7.05 22.75
C ALA A 489 5.69 5.73 22.34
N ASP A 490 6.45 5.73 21.23
CA ASP A 490 7.27 4.59 20.79
C ASP A 490 8.33 4.19 21.84
N THR A 491 8.82 5.15 22.62
CA THR A 491 9.83 4.92 23.66
C THR A 491 9.25 4.59 25.04
N PHE A 492 7.93 4.71 25.22
CA PHE A 492 7.29 4.46 26.51
C PHE A 492 7.54 3.02 26.97
N ARG A 493 7.93 2.89 28.24
CA ARG A 493 8.14 1.58 28.86
C ARG A 493 6.82 1.09 29.47
N PRO A 494 6.44 -0.17 29.23
CA PRO A 494 5.30 -0.77 29.90
C PRO A 494 5.47 -0.75 31.43
N LEU A 495 4.38 -0.44 32.14
CA LEU A 495 4.30 -0.54 33.60
C LEU A 495 4.67 -1.94 34.12
N LEU A 496 4.40 -2.98 33.32
CA LEU A 496 4.66 -4.38 33.66
C LEU A 496 5.55 -5.06 32.64
N LYS A 497 6.52 -5.85 33.12
CA LYS A 497 7.24 -6.81 32.27
C LYS A 497 6.37 -8.05 32.07
N GLY A 498 6.57 -8.74 30.95
CA GLY A 498 5.81 -9.96 30.63
C GLY A 498 5.94 -11.07 31.70
N THR A 499 7.06 -11.14 32.41
CA THR A 499 7.27 -12.07 33.53
C THR A 499 6.40 -11.73 34.74
N ASP A 500 6.25 -10.45 35.04
CA ASP A 500 5.50 -9.96 36.20
C ASP A 500 3.99 -10.09 35.93
N LEU A 501 3.57 -9.81 34.69
CA LEU A 501 2.21 -10.04 34.22
C LEU A 501 1.84 -11.53 34.23
N ALA A 502 2.73 -12.42 33.77
CA ALA A 502 2.54 -13.87 33.82
C ALA A 502 2.32 -14.36 35.27
N LYS A 503 3.15 -13.86 36.20
CA LYS A 503 3.06 -14.18 37.63
C LYS A 503 1.75 -13.67 38.25
N ALA A 504 1.34 -12.44 37.93
CA ALA A 504 0.10 -11.86 38.42
C ALA A 504 -1.17 -12.56 37.90
N LEU A 505 -1.09 -13.14 36.69
CA LEU A 505 -2.18 -13.89 36.07
C LEU A 505 -2.12 -15.40 36.35
N GLY A 506 -1.12 -15.90 37.08
CA GLY A 506 -0.95 -17.32 37.39
C GLY A 506 -0.76 -18.22 36.16
N THR A 507 -0.23 -17.69 35.05
CA THR A 507 -0.09 -18.45 33.78
C THR A 507 1.35 -18.42 33.26
N LYS A 508 1.76 -19.44 32.49
CA LYS A 508 3.11 -19.49 31.90
C LYS A 508 3.24 -18.48 30.74
N PRO A 509 4.40 -17.81 30.58
CA PRO A 509 4.66 -16.95 29.42
C PRO A 509 4.45 -17.68 28.10
N GLY A 510 3.83 -17.02 27.12
CA GLY A 510 3.56 -17.59 25.80
C GLY A 510 3.21 -16.52 24.75
N PRO A 511 2.79 -16.91 23.53
CA PRO A 511 2.52 -15.97 22.43
C PRO A 511 1.47 -14.89 22.73
N TRP A 512 0.50 -15.20 23.60
CA TRP A 512 -0.54 -14.27 24.09
C TRP A 512 0.01 -13.07 24.87
N MET A 513 1.27 -13.13 25.31
CA MET A 513 1.91 -12.10 26.12
C MET A 513 1.99 -10.76 25.38
N LYS A 514 2.18 -10.80 24.05
CA LYS A 514 2.23 -9.58 23.24
C LYS A 514 0.90 -8.82 23.32
N ASP A 515 -0.20 -9.52 23.04
CA ASP A 515 -1.55 -8.94 23.05
C ASP A 515 -1.90 -8.43 24.46
N ALA A 516 -1.54 -9.18 25.51
CA ALA A 516 -1.74 -8.75 26.89
C ALA A 516 -0.92 -7.51 27.28
N LEU A 517 0.34 -7.42 26.83
CA LEU A 517 1.18 -6.23 27.03
C LEU A 517 0.66 -5.02 26.24
N ASP A 518 0.09 -5.23 25.05
CA ASP A 518 -0.55 -4.17 24.28
C ASP A 518 -1.80 -3.62 24.99
N VAL A 519 -2.58 -4.48 25.67
CA VAL A 519 -3.70 -4.05 26.54
C VAL A 519 -3.20 -3.24 27.74
N VAL A 520 -2.11 -3.68 28.39
CA VAL A 520 -1.48 -2.92 29.48
C VAL A 520 -1.02 -1.55 28.98
N MET A 521 -0.38 -1.49 27.81
CA MET A 521 0.09 -0.23 27.22
C MET A 521 -1.06 0.71 26.86
N ALA A 522 -2.13 0.19 26.24
CA ALA A 522 -3.31 1.00 25.92
C ALA A 522 -3.99 1.52 27.20
N TRP A 523 -4.04 0.71 28.27
CA TRP A 523 -4.53 1.17 29.57
C TRP A 523 -3.63 2.25 30.19
N GLN A 524 -2.30 2.08 30.12
CA GLN A 524 -1.32 3.05 30.61
C GLN A 524 -1.43 4.39 29.86
N LEU A 525 -1.69 4.36 28.55
CA LEU A 525 -1.90 5.56 27.74
C LEU A 525 -3.21 6.28 28.09
N ARG A 526 -4.26 5.56 28.50
CA ARG A 526 -5.51 6.15 29.00
C ARG A 526 -5.36 6.77 30.40
N ASN A 527 -4.47 6.21 31.21
CA ASN A 527 -4.30 6.58 32.61
C ASN A 527 -2.85 7.02 32.89
N PRO A 528 -2.39 8.15 32.33
CA PRO A 528 -0.98 8.57 32.39
C PRO A 528 -0.48 8.82 33.81
N ASP A 529 -1.36 9.24 34.73
CA ASP A 529 -0.99 9.57 36.11
C ASP A 529 -0.95 8.34 37.05
N VAL A 530 -1.43 7.18 36.59
CA VAL A 530 -1.55 5.98 37.43
C VAL A 530 -0.31 5.09 37.26
N THR A 531 0.42 4.91 38.35
CA THR A 531 1.66 4.11 38.39
C THR A 531 1.47 2.71 38.97
N ASP A 532 0.32 2.44 39.61
CA ASP A 532 -0.02 1.12 40.15
C ASP A 532 -0.51 0.17 39.03
N PRO A 533 0.16 -0.98 38.80
CA PRO A 533 -0.24 -1.92 37.77
C PRO A 533 -1.53 -2.72 38.07
N ALA A 534 -2.09 -2.65 39.29
CA ALA A 534 -3.24 -3.47 39.68
C ALA A 534 -4.44 -3.33 38.72
N ALA A 535 -4.82 -2.10 38.38
CA ALA A 535 -5.93 -1.84 37.47
C ALA A 535 -5.63 -2.24 36.01
N ALA A 536 -4.36 -2.18 35.58
CA ALA A 536 -3.93 -2.69 34.28
C ALA A 536 -4.05 -4.23 34.21
N ILE A 537 -3.73 -4.92 35.30
CA ILE A 537 -3.88 -6.39 35.40
C ILE A 537 -5.35 -6.79 35.34
N GLU A 538 -6.23 -6.06 36.03
CA GLU A 538 -7.69 -6.29 35.94
C GLU A 538 -8.22 -6.04 34.52
N ALA A 539 -7.72 -5.02 33.81
CA ALA A 539 -8.07 -4.81 32.40
C ALA A 539 -7.66 -5.99 31.50
N VAL A 540 -6.48 -6.58 31.75
CA VAL A 540 -6.04 -7.80 31.04
C VAL A 540 -6.92 -9.00 31.40
N LYS A 541 -7.33 -9.16 32.67
CA LYS A 541 -8.25 -10.23 33.10
C LYS A 541 -9.63 -10.09 32.46
N ALA A 542 -10.17 -8.87 32.40
CA ALA A 542 -11.44 -8.56 31.73
C ALA A 542 -11.36 -8.89 30.22
N SER A 543 -10.28 -8.46 29.55
CA SER A 543 -10.03 -8.79 28.14
C SER A 543 -9.87 -10.30 27.92
N ARG A 544 -9.25 -11.02 28.86
CA ARG A 544 -9.15 -12.50 28.82
C ARG A 544 -10.48 -13.22 29.05
N GLY A 545 -11.35 -12.67 29.90
CA GLY A 545 -12.69 -13.20 30.14
C GLY A 545 -13.59 -13.15 28.91
N GLU A 546 -13.32 -12.23 27.97
CA GLU A 546 -13.96 -12.16 26.66
C GLU A 546 -13.28 -13.04 25.59
N GLN A 547 -12.01 -13.42 25.78
CA GLN A 547 -11.18 -14.13 24.79
C GLN A 547 -11.32 -15.66 24.80
N THR A 548 -11.98 -16.27 25.79
CA THR A 548 -11.84 -17.72 26.04
C THR A 548 -12.55 -18.70 25.10
N ASP A 549 -13.33 -18.29 24.08
CA ASP A 549 -14.13 -19.27 23.31
C ASP A 549 -14.08 -19.31 21.76
N SER A 550 -13.34 -18.47 21.00
CA SER A 550 -13.39 -18.61 19.50
C SER A 550 -12.31 -17.96 18.60
N GLU A 551 -11.04 -17.86 19.00
CA GLU A 551 -10.14 -16.90 18.31
C GLU A 551 -9.42 -17.35 17.02
N LEU A 552 -8.96 -18.59 16.87
CA LEU A 552 -8.17 -18.97 15.69
C LEU A 552 -8.95 -18.85 14.37
N PRO A 553 -10.18 -19.38 14.25
CA PRO A 553 -10.97 -19.27 13.02
C PRO A 553 -11.30 -17.80 12.70
N LEU A 554 -11.60 -16.99 13.72
CA LEU A 554 -11.96 -15.59 13.55
C LEU A 554 -10.76 -14.74 13.09
N ARG A 555 -9.57 -14.95 13.67
CA ARG A 555 -8.33 -14.25 13.27
C ARG A 555 -7.91 -14.63 11.85
N LEU A 556 -8.00 -15.91 11.48
CA LEU A 556 -7.71 -16.38 10.11
C LEU A 556 -8.70 -15.77 9.10
N ALA A 557 -9.99 -15.75 9.43
CA ALA A 557 -11.01 -15.09 8.62
C ALA A 557 -10.76 -13.58 8.47
N SER A 558 -10.34 -12.87 9.53
CA SER A 558 -9.93 -11.45 9.46
C SER A 558 -8.77 -11.24 8.49
N HIS A 559 -7.70 -12.02 8.67
CA HIS A 559 -6.47 -11.87 7.90
C HIS A 559 -6.68 -12.19 6.42
N PHE A 560 -7.46 -13.22 6.13
CA PHE A 560 -7.84 -13.61 4.78
C PHE A 560 -8.61 -12.48 4.05
N LEU A 561 -9.63 -11.91 4.70
CA LEU A 561 -10.43 -10.83 4.11
C LEU A 561 -9.63 -9.56 3.82
N GLN A 562 -8.59 -9.26 4.62
CA GLN A 562 -7.79 -8.05 4.46
C GLN A 562 -6.68 -8.20 3.40
N LEU A 563 -6.06 -9.37 3.29
CA LEU A 563 -4.85 -9.52 2.49
C LEU A 563 -5.05 -10.34 1.21
N THR A 564 -6.02 -11.25 1.18
CA THR A 564 -6.19 -12.19 0.07
C THR A 564 -7.33 -11.79 -0.87
N ILE A 565 -8.42 -11.25 -0.35
CA ILE A 565 -9.59 -10.85 -1.15
C ILE A 565 -9.36 -9.57 -1.98
N PRO A 566 -8.81 -8.46 -1.45
CA PRO A 566 -8.68 -7.21 -2.21
C PRO A 566 -7.85 -7.30 -3.51
N PRO A 567 -6.74 -8.07 -3.57
CA PRO A 567 -5.99 -8.27 -4.82
C PRO A 567 -6.79 -9.00 -5.90
N LEU A 568 -7.68 -9.91 -5.50
CA LEU A 568 -8.49 -10.73 -6.41
C LEU A 568 -9.75 -9.98 -6.89
N PHE A 569 -10.30 -9.10 -6.05
CA PHE A 569 -11.48 -8.28 -6.30
C PHE A 569 -11.13 -6.78 -6.15
N PRO A 570 -10.39 -6.19 -7.11
CA PRO A 570 -9.89 -4.82 -7.01
C PRO A 570 -11.06 -3.82 -6.98
N GLN A 571 -11.22 -3.10 -5.87
CA GLN A 571 -12.44 -2.34 -5.58
C GLN A 571 -12.61 -1.02 -6.35
N ASN A 572 -11.62 -0.54 -7.10
CA ASN A 572 -11.77 0.67 -7.89
C ASN A 572 -10.65 0.77 -8.93
N LYS A 573 -10.95 0.44 -10.19
CA LYS A 573 -10.28 1.09 -11.32
C LYS A 573 -11.38 1.71 -12.18
N PRO A 574 -11.42 3.04 -12.36
CA PRO A 574 -12.08 3.59 -13.52
C PRO A 574 -11.28 3.08 -14.73
N ARG A 575 -11.75 1.97 -15.32
CA ARG A 575 -11.18 1.48 -16.57
C ARG A 575 -11.65 2.46 -17.65
N SER A 576 -10.70 3.08 -18.34
CA SER A 576 -10.93 4.09 -19.39
C SER A 576 -11.77 3.57 -20.56
N ASN A 577 -12.05 2.26 -20.63
CA ASN A 577 -12.92 1.65 -21.62
C ASN A 577 -13.64 0.42 -21.05
N ALA A 578 -14.97 0.42 -21.07
CA ALA A 578 -15.81 -0.73 -20.67
C ALA A 578 -15.55 -1.99 -21.54
N LEU A 579 -15.11 -1.79 -22.78
CA LEU A 579 -14.83 -2.86 -23.74
C LEU A 579 -13.49 -3.58 -23.48
N GLU A 580 -12.47 -2.89 -22.99
CA GLU A 580 -11.20 -3.51 -22.57
C GLU A 580 -11.35 -4.22 -21.22
N ALA A 581 -12.22 -3.67 -20.36
CA ALA A 581 -12.57 -4.26 -19.07
C ALA A 581 -13.21 -5.65 -19.20
N SER A 582 -14.06 -5.87 -20.22
CA SER A 582 -14.72 -7.16 -20.43
C SER A 582 -13.83 -8.22 -21.08
N ARG A 583 -12.70 -7.81 -21.69
CA ARG A 583 -11.75 -8.72 -22.36
C ARG A 583 -10.71 -9.33 -21.42
N GLN A 584 -10.45 -8.71 -20.27
CA GLN A 584 -9.53 -9.25 -19.28
C GLN A 584 -10.28 -10.18 -18.32
N ARG A 585 -9.89 -11.45 -18.29
CA ARG A 585 -10.46 -12.44 -17.37
C ARG A 585 -10.20 -11.99 -15.93
N ALA A 586 -11.25 -11.94 -15.11
CA ALA A 586 -11.12 -11.47 -13.74
C ALA A 586 -10.16 -12.40 -12.94
N PRO A 587 -9.25 -11.87 -12.10
CA PRO A 587 -8.23 -12.68 -11.41
C PRO A 587 -8.82 -13.81 -10.55
N TRP A 588 -9.99 -13.57 -9.97
CA TRP A 588 -10.71 -14.56 -9.14
C TRP A 588 -11.31 -15.72 -9.95
N LYS A 589 -11.37 -15.63 -11.28
CA LYS A 589 -11.84 -16.71 -12.18
C LYS A 589 -10.74 -17.66 -12.63
N GLU A 590 -9.48 -17.39 -12.29
CA GLU A 590 -8.37 -18.25 -12.67
C GLU A 590 -8.40 -19.57 -11.88
N ALA A 591 -8.13 -20.69 -12.54
CA ALA A 591 -8.18 -22.03 -11.92
C ALA A 591 -7.28 -22.14 -10.68
N GLY A 592 -6.15 -21.41 -10.65
CA GLY A 592 -5.25 -21.35 -9.50
C GLY A 592 -5.84 -20.64 -8.28
N ASN A 593 -6.90 -19.84 -8.43
CA ASN A 593 -7.46 -18.97 -7.38
C ASN A 593 -8.81 -19.44 -6.83
N GLN A 594 -9.31 -20.63 -7.22
CA GLN A 594 -10.60 -21.15 -6.76
C GLN A 594 -10.66 -21.31 -5.23
N TYR A 595 -9.54 -21.61 -4.58
CA TYR A 595 -9.42 -21.71 -3.12
C TYR A 595 -9.88 -20.43 -2.40
N ALA A 596 -9.77 -19.26 -3.03
CA ALA A 596 -10.19 -18.00 -2.44
C ALA A 596 -11.71 -17.91 -2.29
N LEU A 597 -12.47 -18.52 -3.19
CA LEU A 597 -13.93 -18.55 -3.11
C LEU A 597 -14.38 -19.50 -1.99
N ASP A 598 -13.72 -20.65 -1.85
CA ASP A 598 -14.03 -21.62 -0.81
C ASP A 598 -13.66 -21.09 0.58
N LEU A 599 -12.54 -20.34 0.68
CA LEU A 599 -12.16 -19.62 1.89
C LEU A 599 -13.12 -18.46 2.20
N LEU A 600 -13.67 -17.79 1.19
CA LEU A 600 -14.67 -16.75 1.39
C LEU A 600 -15.97 -17.35 1.96
N GLU A 601 -16.42 -18.48 1.42
CA GLU A 601 -17.56 -19.24 1.93
C GLU A 601 -17.36 -19.65 3.40
N TRP A 602 -16.21 -20.28 3.68
CA TRP A 602 -15.82 -20.66 5.04
C TRP A 602 -15.75 -19.46 5.98
N THR A 603 -15.25 -18.31 5.49
CA THR A 603 -15.17 -17.07 6.26
C THR A 603 -16.56 -16.57 6.63
N ILE A 604 -17.50 -16.49 5.69
CA ILE A 604 -18.89 -16.11 5.96
C ILE A 604 -19.52 -17.10 6.96
N GLY A 605 -19.22 -18.40 6.83
CA GLY A 605 -19.67 -19.43 7.75
C GLY A 605 -19.13 -19.29 9.18
N THR A 606 -17.97 -18.66 9.35
CA THR A 606 -17.25 -18.56 10.63
C THR A 606 -17.51 -17.24 11.37
N LEU A 607 -17.78 -16.15 10.65
CA LEU A 607 -17.97 -14.83 11.25
C LEU A 607 -19.31 -14.74 12.01
N GLY A 608 -19.27 -14.20 13.23
CA GLY A 608 -20.47 -13.77 13.95
C GLY A 608 -21.02 -12.44 13.44
N GLN A 609 -22.25 -12.08 13.83
CA GLN A 609 -22.95 -10.87 13.36
C GLN A 609 -22.11 -9.59 13.48
N LYS A 610 -21.60 -9.28 14.67
CA LYS A 610 -20.78 -8.06 14.90
C LYS A 610 -19.53 -8.02 13.99
N SER A 611 -18.92 -9.17 13.74
CA SER A 611 -17.73 -9.29 12.89
C SER A 611 -18.07 -9.16 11.40
N ILE A 612 -19.25 -9.61 10.97
CA ILE A 612 -19.78 -9.40 9.62
C ILE A 612 -20.02 -7.90 9.39
N GLU A 613 -20.69 -7.22 10.33
CA GLU A 613 -20.97 -5.78 10.24
C GLU A 613 -19.66 -4.96 10.17
N ALA A 614 -18.67 -5.28 11.00
CA ALA A 614 -17.37 -4.60 11.02
C ALA A 614 -16.57 -4.77 9.71
N LYS A 615 -16.70 -5.92 9.03
CA LYS A 615 -15.94 -6.27 7.83
C LYS A 615 -16.77 -6.21 6.54
N TRP A 616 -17.92 -5.57 6.59
CA TRP A 616 -18.87 -5.48 5.48
C TRP A 616 -18.24 -5.00 4.17
N HIS A 617 -17.33 -4.02 4.25
CA HIS A 617 -16.61 -3.45 3.12
C HIS A 617 -15.66 -4.43 2.39
N PHE A 618 -15.23 -5.50 3.05
CA PHE A 618 -14.44 -6.57 2.41
C PHE A 618 -15.31 -7.68 1.83
N LEU A 619 -16.48 -7.93 2.43
CA LEU A 619 -17.37 -9.03 2.05
C LEU A 619 -18.25 -8.67 0.84
N MET A 620 -18.76 -7.44 0.79
CA MET A 620 -19.76 -7.07 -0.20
C MET A 620 -19.25 -6.97 -1.64
N PRO A 621 -18.10 -6.33 -1.92
CA PRO A 621 -17.66 -6.12 -3.30
C PRO A 621 -17.42 -7.45 -4.06
N PRO A 622 -16.80 -8.49 -3.47
CA PRO A 622 -16.72 -9.80 -4.12
C PRO A 622 -18.08 -10.42 -4.44
N ILE A 623 -19.04 -10.34 -3.51
CA ILE A 623 -20.38 -10.91 -3.67
C ILE A 623 -21.13 -10.22 -4.80
N LEU A 624 -21.17 -8.87 -4.79
CA LEU A 624 -21.84 -8.10 -5.83
C LEU A 624 -21.18 -8.29 -7.20
N GLN A 625 -19.84 -8.31 -7.26
CA GLN A 625 -19.13 -8.54 -8.52
C GLN A 625 -19.41 -9.93 -9.12
N MET A 626 -19.63 -10.96 -8.28
CA MET A 626 -20.07 -12.27 -8.75
C MET A 626 -21.52 -12.27 -9.24
N ILE A 627 -22.42 -11.55 -8.55
CA ILE A 627 -23.83 -11.40 -8.95
C ILE A 627 -23.96 -10.65 -10.29
N ASP A 628 -23.12 -9.64 -10.52
CA ASP A 628 -23.11 -8.82 -11.74
C ASP A 628 -22.37 -9.48 -12.92
N ASP A 629 -21.81 -10.67 -12.74
CA ASP A 629 -21.02 -11.35 -13.77
C ASP A 629 -21.86 -11.78 -14.99
N VAL A 630 -21.23 -11.99 -16.16
CA VAL A 630 -21.95 -12.42 -17.37
C VAL A 630 -22.29 -13.91 -17.35
N GLU A 631 -21.48 -14.75 -16.69
CA GLU A 631 -21.68 -16.21 -16.68
C GLU A 631 -22.60 -16.63 -15.51
N VAL A 632 -23.60 -17.45 -15.81
CA VAL A 632 -24.65 -17.87 -14.85
C VAL A 632 -24.07 -18.60 -13.64
N GLN A 633 -23.02 -19.40 -13.83
CA GLN A 633 -22.33 -20.11 -12.74
C GLN A 633 -21.83 -19.18 -11.63
N TRP A 634 -21.32 -17.99 -11.99
CA TRP A 634 -20.79 -17.04 -11.01
C TRP A 634 -21.90 -16.24 -10.36
N LYS A 635 -22.97 -15.91 -11.11
CA LYS A 635 -24.17 -15.32 -10.54
C LYS A 635 -24.77 -16.21 -9.45
N ALA A 636 -24.89 -17.52 -9.73
CA ALA A 636 -25.39 -18.49 -8.77
C ALA A 636 -24.49 -18.55 -7.53
N LYS A 637 -23.16 -18.60 -7.69
CA LYS A 637 -22.22 -18.59 -6.55
C LYS A 637 -22.28 -17.29 -5.75
N GLY A 638 -22.45 -16.14 -6.40
CA GLY A 638 -22.67 -14.85 -5.73
C GLY A 638 -23.96 -14.83 -4.89
N CYS A 639 -25.06 -15.35 -5.45
CA CYS A 639 -26.34 -15.49 -4.74
C CYS A 639 -26.23 -16.45 -3.55
N HIS A 640 -25.49 -17.55 -3.70
CA HIS A 640 -25.20 -18.50 -2.63
C HIS A 640 -24.48 -17.82 -1.45
N MET A 641 -23.40 -17.09 -1.73
CA MET A 641 -22.64 -16.36 -0.70
C MET A 641 -23.50 -15.30 0.00
N LEU A 642 -24.33 -14.57 -0.76
CA LEU A 642 -25.26 -13.61 -0.20
C LEU A 642 -26.30 -14.31 0.69
N GLY A 643 -26.86 -15.44 0.26
CA GLY A 643 -27.78 -16.26 1.05
C GLY A 643 -27.17 -16.72 2.38
N LEU A 644 -25.92 -17.22 2.35
CA LEU A 644 -25.19 -17.59 3.57
C LEU A 644 -25.01 -16.40 4.52
N LEU A 645 -24.66 -15.23 3.98
CA LEU A 645 -24.47 -14.01 4.74
C LEU A 645 -25.78 -13.53 5.39
N LEU A 646 -26.87 -13.46 4.62
CA LEU A 646 -28.20 -13.06 5.11
C LEU A 646 -28.74 -14.06 6.16
N GLY A 647 -28.55 -15.36 5.94
CA GLY A 647 -28.94 -16.39 6.91
C GLY A 647 -28.19 -16.28 8.25
N ARG A 648 -26.93 -15.83 8.24
CA ARG A 648 -26.17 -15.55 9.47
C ARG A 648 -26.72 -14.34 10.22
N LEU A 649 -27.06 -13.28 9.50
CA LEU A 649 -27.68 -12.09 10.09
C LEU A 649 -29.07 -12.39 10.68
N GLN A 650 -29.85 -13.26 10.02
CA GLN A 650 -31.17 -13.67 10.50
C GLN A 650 -31.09 -14.48 11.80
N LYS A 651 -30.26 -15.54 11.85
CA LYS A 651 -30.15 -16.44 13.02
C LYS A 651 -29.73 -15.72 14.30
N ALA A 652 -28.94 -14.66 14.20
CA ALA A 652 -28.51 -13.87 15.35
C ALA A 652 -29.63 -12.98 15.91
N GLY A 653 -30.54 -12.48 15.07
CA GLY A 653 -31.68 -11.66 15.48
C GLY A 653 -32.76 -12.40 16.29
N ASP A 654 -32.95 -13.70 16.07
CA ASP A 654 -33.94 -14.51 16.81
C ASP A 654 -33.51 -14.82 18.25
N VAL A 655 -32.20 -14.88 18.53
CA VAL A 655 -31.68 -15.15 19.88
C VAL A 655 -31.93 -13.94 20.81
N ASP A 656 -31.80 -12.72 20.31
CA ASP A 656 -31.92 -11.48 21.10
C ASP A 656 -33.39 -11.11 21.41
N ARG A 657 -34.34 -11.49 20.53
CA ARG A 657 -35.78 -11.30 20.75
C ARG A 657 -36.33 -12.09 21.95
N SER A 658 -35.66 -13.16 22.36
CA SER A 658 -36.06 -13.98 23.51
C SER A 658 -35.72 -13.35 24.88
N LYS A 659 -34.85 -12.32 24.93
CA LYS A 659 -34.30 -11.81 26.20
C LYS A 659 -34.68 -10.37 26.57
N THR A 660 -35.21 -9.54 25.68
CA THR A 660 -35.57 -8.16 26.04
C THR A 660 -36.89 -7.69 25.41
N GLY A 661 -37.90 -7.44 26.26
CA GLY A 661 -39.16 -6.81 25.87
C GLY A 661 -39.05 -5.29 25.61
N SER A 662 -37.96 -4.82 25.02
CA SER A 662 -37.74 -3.39 24.71
C SER A 662 -38.00 -3.10 23.24
N LYS A 663 -39.13 -2.44 22.97
CA LYS A 663 -39.67 -2.14 21.64
C LYS A 663 -38.97 -0.97 20.90
N LYS A 664 -37.71 -0.63 21.21
CA LYS A 664 -37.15 0.68 20.81
C LYS A 664 -35.85 0.73 19.98
N ASP A 665 -35.21 -0.39 19.62
CA ASP A 665 -33.99 -0.37 18.77
C ASP A 665 -33.92 -1.50 17.72
N SER A 666 -35.05 -1.87 17.13
CA SER A 666 -35.15 -3.04 16.25
C SER A 666 -35.02 -2.71 14.75
N SER A 667 -34.02 -1.91 14.35
CA SER A 667 -33.68 -1.72 12.94
C SER A 667 -32.54 -2.67 12.56
N ASN A 668 -32.81 -3.62 11.66
CA ASN A 668 -31.82 -4.57 11.15
C ASN A 668 -30.66 -3.84 10.43
N PHE A 669 -29.42 -4.32 10.57
CA PHE A 669 -28.22 -3.67 10.01
C PHE A 669 -28.34 -3.39 8.50
N VAL A 670 -28.89 -4.36 7.75
CA VAL A 670 -29.10 -4.27 6.29
C VAL A 670 -30.10 -3.17 5.91
N GLN A 671 -31.04 -2.86 6.81
CA GLN A 671 -31.99 -1.77 6.63
C GLN A 671 -31.35 -0.42 6.96
N ARG A 672 -30.66 -0.32 8.10
CA ARG A 672 -29.96 0.91 8.54
C ARG A 672 -28.97 1.42 7.50
N THR A 673 -28.35 0.50 6.77
CA THR A 673 -27.35 0.78 5.74
C THR A 673 -27.93 0.98 4.33
N GLY A 674 -29.22 0.74 4.13
CA GLY A 674 -29.87 0.86 2.82
C GLY A 674 -29.58 -0.27 1.82
N TYR A 675 -28.79 -1.29 2.20
CA TYR A 675 -28.39 -2.37 1.29
C TYR A 675 -29.54 -3.30 0.89
N HIS A 676 -30.64 -3.34 1.64
CA HIS A 676 -31.81 -4.13 1.25
C HIS A 676 -32.34 -3.78 -0.14
N ASN A 677 -32.38 -2.50 -0.50
CA ASN A 677 -32.81 -2.05 -1.83
C ASN A 677 -31.78 -2.43 -2.90
N ILE A 678 -30.48 -2.28 -2.61
CA ILE A 678 -29.40 -2.71 -3.51
C ILE A 678 -29.47 -4.22 -3.79
N PHE A 679 -29.74 -5.03 -2.77
CA PHE A 679 -29.87 -6.48 -2.94
C PHE A 679 -31.14 -6.86 -3.70
N ALA A 680 -32.25 -6.17 -3.46
CA ALA A 680 -33.46 -6.34 -4.26
C ALA A 680 -33.21 -6.03 -5.74
N ASP A 681 -32.56 -4.90 -6.03
CA ASP A 681 -32.23 -4.47 -7.39
C ASP A 681 -31.24 -5.41 -8.09
N ALA A 682 -30.36 -6.06 -7.34
CA ALA A 682 -29.42 -7.04 -7.88
C ALA A 682 -30.05 -8.44 -8.09
N LEU A 683 -30.95 -8.88 -7.20
CA LEU A 683 -31.49 -10.24 -7.20
C LEU A 683 -32.74 -10.40 -8.07
N LEU A 684 -33.69 -9.45 -8.03
CA LEU A 684 -34.97 -9.59 -8.74
C LEU A 684 -34.82 -9.73 -10.27
N PRO A 685 -33.90 -9.01 -10.95
CA PRO A 685 -33.68 -9.20 -12.38
C PRO A 685 -33.17 -10.60 -12.76
N LEU A 686 -32.60 -11.36 -11.82
CA LEU A 686 -32.08 -12.70 -12.11
C LEU A 686 -33.18 -13.70 -12.46
N PHE A 687 -34.43 -13.42 -12.12
CA PHE A 687 -35.57 -14.25 -12.50
C PHE A 687 -35.92 -14.17 -14.00
N THR A 688 -35.27 -13.29 -14.78
CA THR A 688 -35.43 -13.27 -16.25
C THR A 688 -34.51 -14.26 -16.96
N TYR A 689 -33.62 -14.96 -16.25
CA TYR A 689 -32.75 -16.02 -16.78
C TYR A 689 -33.53 -17.32 -16.92
N ILE A 690 -34.47 -17.33 -17.86
CA ILE A 690 -35.35 -18.45 -18.16
C ILE A 690 -34.89 -19.21 -19.42
N PRO A 691 -35.38 -20.45 -19.62
CA PRO A 691 -34.93 -21.36 -20.69
C PRO A 691 -35.01 -20.84 -22.13
N SER A 692 -35.75 -19.75 -22.39
CA SER A 692 -35.81 -19.11 -23.69
C SER A 692 -34.50 -18.47 -24.15
N ILE A 693 -33.61 -18.13 -23.21
CA ILE A 693 -32.32 -17.44 -23.46
C ILE A 693 -31.15 -18.15 -22.78
N THR A 694 -31.40 -18.88 -21.70
CA THR A 694 -30.37 -19.57 -20.88
C THR A 694 -30.67 -21.07 -20.84
N PRO A 695 -29.69 -22.00 -20.84
CA PRO A 695 -29.99 -23.42 -20.69
C PRO A 695 -30.81 -23.74 -19.42
N GLU A 696 -31.69 -24.75 -19.47
CA GLU A 696 -32.56 -25.11 -18.33
C GLU A 696 -31.75 -25.43 -17.06
N GLN A 697 -30.69 -26.23 -17.19
CA GLN A 697 -29.84 -26.61 -16.06
C GLN A 697 -29.13 -25.42 -15.40
N GLU A 698 -28.71 -24.44 -16.19
CA GLU A 698 -28.10 -23.20 -15.69
C GLU A 698 -29.16 -22.32 -15.01
N SER A 699 -30.34 -22.22 -15.60
CA SER A 699 -31.49 -21.48 -15.04
C SER A 699 -31.92 -22.09 -13.71
N ALA A 700 -32.05 -23.42 -13.62
CA ALA A 700 -32.37 -24.15 -12.39
C ALA A 700 -31.32 -23.95 -11.30
N THR A 701 -30.04 -23.99 -11.66
CA THR A 701 -28.94 -23.73 -10.71
C THR A 701 -29.01 -22.32 -10.14
N LEU A 702 -29.28 -21.31 -10.98
CA LEU A 702 -29.40 -19.93 -10.54
C LEU A 702 -30.64 -19.71 -9.66
N PHE A 703 -31.81 -20.18 -10.10
CA PHE A 703 -33.07 -20.02 -9.35
C PHE A 703 -32.99 -20.66 -7.97
N LYS A 704 -32.27 -21.78 -7.83
CA LYS A 704 -32.12 -22.48 -6.55
C LYS A 704 -31.47 -21.58 -5.50
N GLU A 705 -30.46 -20.81 -5.90
CA GLU A 705 -29.75 -19.92 -4.98
C GLU A 705 -30.47 -18.57 -4.82
N VAL A 706 -31.02 -18.01 -5.91
CA VAL A 706 -31.73 -16.71 -5.88
C VAL A 706 -32.99 -16.78 -5.03
N LEU A 707 -33.81 -17.83 -5.17
CA LEU A 707 -35.05 -18.00 -4.40
C LEU A 707 -34.79 -18.05 -2.89
N VAL A 708 -33.69 -18.68 -2.46
CA VAL A 708 -33.26 -18.71 -1.06
C VAL A 708 -32.80 -17.33 -0.60
N ALA A 709 -31.97 -16.65 -1.39
CA ALA A 709 -31.44 -15.33 -1.04
C ALA A 709 -32.55 -14.27 -0.90
N VAL A 710 -33.51 -14.21 -1.83
CA VAL A 710 -34.63 -13.24 -1.76
C VAL A 710 -35.56 -13.53 -0.59
N THR A 711 -35.82 -14.80 -0.26
CA THR A 711 -36.62 -15.14 0.93
C THR A 711 -35.92 -14.71 2.20
N LEU A 712 -34.63 -15.01 2.36
CA LEU A 712 -33.86 -14.56 3.53
C LEU A 712 -33.80 -13.04 3.63
N LEU A 713 -33.69 -12.33 2.52
CA LEU A 713 -33.78 -10.88 2.49
C LEU A 713 -35.15 -10.37 2.97
N ALA A 714 -36.25 -10.99 2.50
CA ALA A 714 -37.60 -10.66 2.93
C ALA A 714 -37.79 -10.82 4.44
N LEU A 715 -37.22 -11.88 5.03
CA LEU A 715 -37.31 -12.16 6.47
C LEU A 715 -36.56 -11.14 7.34
N LEU A 716 -35.58 -10.43 6.77
CA LEU A 716 -34.83 -9.38 7.46
C LEU A 716 -35.55 -8.03 7.45
N LEU A 717 -36.58 -7.85 6.61
CA LEU A 717 -37.40 -6.66 6.53
C LEU A 717 -38.46 -6.61 7.64
N PRO A 718 -38.81 -5.41 8.15
CA PRO A 718 -39.85 -5.25 9.16
C PRO A 718 -41.25 -5.54 8.60
N VAL A 719 -42.14 -6.00 9.49
CA VAL A 719 -43.56 -6.23 9.16
C VAL A 719 -44.32 -4.90 9.06
N ASP A 720 -44.13 -4.00 10.04
CA ASP A 720 -44.81 -2.70 10.11
C ASP A 720 -43.84 -1.54 9.81
N ALA A 721 -43.74 -1.10 8.54
CA ALA A 721 -43.00 0.11 8.18
C ALA A 721 -43.88 1.11 7.41
N ASN A 722 -44.03 2.33 7.95
CA ASN A 722 -44.84 3.41 7.37
C ASN A 722 -44.33 3.96 6.01
N ASN A 723 -43.16 3.51 5.53
CA ASN A 723 -42.45 4.12 4.38
C ASN A 723 -42.42 3.25 3.10
N GLY A 724 -43.25 2.22 2.98
CA GLY A 724 -43.37 1.43 1.74
C GLY A 724 -42.36 0.30 1.56
N ASP A 725 -41.22 0.30 2.27
CA ASP A 725 -40.27 -0.83 2.26
C ASP A 725 -40.58 -1.83 3.38
N ASN A 726 -41.78 -2.45 3.33
CA ASN A 726 -42.18 -3.49 4.28
C ASN A 726 -42.07 -4.91 3.69
N ARG A 727 -41.97 -5.91 4.58
CA ARG A 727 -41.80 -7.31 4.22
C ARG A 727 -42.88 -7.82 3.27
N GLU A 728 -44.13 -7.41 3.48
CA GLU A 728 -45.28 -7.82 2.66
C GLU A 728 -45.14 -7.37 1.20
N GLN A 729 -44.78 -6.10 0.96
CA GLN A 729 -44.56 -5.59 -0.40
C GLN A 729 -43.41 -6.29 -1.12
N PHE A 730 -42.38 -6.70 -0.38
CA PHE A 730 -41.28 -7.45 -0.97
C PHE A 730 -41.66 -8.90 -1.28
N LEU A 731 -42.43 -9.57 -0.41
CA LEU A 731 -43.00 -10.89 -0.69
C LEU A 731 -43.96 -10.85 -1.89
N ASP A 732 -44.75 -9.79 -2.04
CA ASP A 732 -45.57 -9.54 -3.23
C ASP A 732 -44.71 -9.49 -4.51
N LYS A 733 -43.56 -8.80 -4.48
CA LYS A 733 -42.62 -8.75 -5.60
C LYS A 733 -42.03 -10.12 -5.90
N ILE A 734 -41.67 -10.90 -4.88
CA ILE A 734 -41.14 -12.27 -5.05
C ILE A 734 -42.18 -13.16 -5.72
N LEU A 735 -43.44 -13.14 -5.26
CA LEU A 735 -44.49 -13.96 -5.82
C LEU A 735 -44.83 -13.54 -7.26
N GLY A 736 -44.92 -12.23 -7.54
CA GLY A 736 -45.20 -11.72 -8.87
C GLY A 736 -44.05 -11.90 -9.86
N GLN A 737 -42.86 -11.38 -9.53
CA GLN A 737 -41.71 -11.33 -10.45
C GLN A 737 -40.85 -12.59 -10.42
N GLY A 738 -40.75 -13.28 -9.28
CA GLY A 738 -39.88 -14.44 -9.11
C GLY A 738 -40.56 -15.80 -9.33
N ILE A 739 -41.89 -15.85 -9.19
CA ILE A 739 -42.67 -17.09 -9.32
C ILE A 739 -43.61 -17.02 -10.51
N LEU A 740 -44.60 -16.11 -10.48
CA LEU A 740 -45.67 -16.07 -11.49
C LEU A 740 -45.13 -15.65 -12.87
N SER A 741 -44.32 -14.60 -12.93
CA SER A 741 -43.76 -14.12 -14.20
C SER A 741 -42.94 -15.18 -14.93
N PRO A 742 -41.93 -15.86 -14.33
CA PRO A 742 -41.18 -16.91 -15.02
C PRO A 742 -42.05 -18.05 -15.54
N LEU A 743 -42.99 -18.55 -14.73
CA LEU A 743 -43.90 -19.64 -15.12
C LEU A 743 -44.81 -19.24 -16.29
N ALA A 744 -45.27 -17.99 -16.33
CA ALA A 744 -46.10 -17.48 -17.42
C ALA A 744 -45.36 -17.38 -18.77
N HIS A 745 -44.02 -17.31 -18.77
CA HIS A 745 -43.22 -17.29 -19.99
C HIS A 745 -42.87 -18.68 -20.51
N PHE A 746 -43.16 -19.75 -19.76
CA PHE A 746 -42.93 -21.11 -20.23
C PHE A 746 -44.00 -21.50 -21.26
N PRO A 747 -43.65 -22.13 -22.39
CA PRO A 747 -44.64 -22.60 -23.37
C PRO A 747 -45.70 -23.52 -22.74
N THR A 748 -45.23 -24.44 -21.90
CA THR A 748 -46.00 -25.15 -20.89
C THR A 748 -45.11 -25.35 -19.66
N PRO A 749 -45.66 -25.41 -18.43
CA PRO A 749 -44.87 -25.68 -17.23
C PRO A 749 -44.12 -27.03 -17.28
N SER A 750 -44.62 -28.00 -18.04
CA SER A 750 -43.95 -29.29 -18.29
C SER A 750 -42.83 -29.22 -19.34
N SER A 751 -42.69 -28.12 -20.08
CA SER A 751 -41.59 -27.94 -21.06
C SER A 751 -40.22 -27.85 -20.38
N TYR A 752 -40.18 -27.33 -19.15
CA TYR A 752 -38.96 -27.18 -18.33
C TYR A 752 -39.22 -27.71 -16.92
N PRO A 753 -39.40 -29.02 -16.78
CA PRO A 753 -39.97 -29.61 -15.57
C PRO A 753 -39.07 -29.48 -14.35
N GLU A 754 -37.74 -29.45 -14.51
CA GLU A 754 -36.80 -29.30 -13.40
C GLU A 754 -36.90 -27.89 -12.79
N LEU A 755 -36.88 -26.86 -13.65
CA LEU A 755 -37.02 -25.47 -13.24
C LEU A 755 -38.43 -25.15 -12.71
N ALA A 756 -39.47 -25.64 -13.38
CA ALA A 756 -40.85 -25.44 -12.94
C ALA A 756 -41.09 -26.08 -11.56
N THR A 757 -40.53 -27.28 -11.31
CA THR A 757 -40.64 -27.94 -10.00
C THR A 757 -40.00 -27.09 -8.92
N LEU A 758 -38.81 -26.55 -9.17
CA LEU A 758 -38.10 -25.71 -8.22
C LEU A 758 -38.89 -24.43 -7.86
N ILE A 759 -39.44 -23.75 -8.86
CA ILE A 759 -40.23 -22.52 -8.65
C ILE A 759 -41.51 -22.83 -7.85
N VAL A 760 -42.23 -23.87 -8.24
CA VAL A 760 -43.51 -24.25 -7.63
C VAL A 760 -43.32 -24.75 -6.19
N CYS A 761 -42.28 -25.53 -5.92
CA CYS A 761 -41.94 -25.98 -4.57
C CYS A 761 -41.58 -24.81 -3.63
N HIS A 762 -41.24 -23.63 -4.17
CA HIS A 762 -40.99 -22.43 -3.36
C HIS A 762 -42.25 -21.61 -3.07
N VAL A 763 -43.36 -21.86 -3.79
CA VAL A 763 -44.66 -21.19 -3.55
C VAL A 763 -45.14 -21.34 -2.10
N PRO A 764 -45.13 -22.56 -1.49
CA PRO A 764 -45.50 -22.71 -0.09
C PRO A 764 -44.66 -21.89 0.89
N VAL A 765 -43.36 -21.73 0.61
CA VAL A 765 -42.43 -20.98 1.48
C VAL A 765 -42.81 -19.51 1.51
N VAL A 766 -43.06 -18.91 0.34
CA VAL A 766 -43.45 -17.50 0.23
C VAL A 766 -44.83 -17.28 0.84
N GLN A 767 -45.80 -18.13 0.51
CA GLN A 767 -47.17 -18.02 1.04
C GLN A 767 -47.23 -18.19 2.55
N GLY A 768 -46.49 -19.14 3.13
CA GLY A 768 -46.40 -19.31 4.58
C GLY A 768 -45.83 -18.08 5.30
N HIS A 769 -45.00 -17.29 4.62
CA HIS A 769 -44.49 -16.02 5.13
C HIS A 769 -45.43 -14.83 4.90
N MET A 770 -46.30 -14.89 3.88
CA MET A 770 -47.34 -13.89 3.62
C MET A 770 -48.59 -14.09 4.47
N GLY A 771 -48.91 -15.33 4.86
CA GLY A 771 -50.13 -15.64 5.60
C GLY A 771 -51.38 -15.22 4.81
N ILE A 772 -52.28 -14.49 5.49
CA ILE A 772 -53.59 -14.10 4.92
C ILE A 772 -53.49 -13.21 3.68
N ASP A 773 -52.38 -12.48 3.50
CA ASP A 773 -52.17 -11.61 2.33
C ASP A 773 -52.02 -12.40 1.02
N THR A 774 -51.80 -13.71 1.12
CA THR A 774 -51.89 -14.65 -0.02
C THR A 774 -53.21 -14.51 -0.77
N VAL A 775 -54.29 -14.09 -0.10
CA VAL A 775 -55.62 -13.84 -0.71
C VAL A 775 -55.54 -12.92 -1.93
N LYS A 776 -54.64 -11.93 -1.93
CA LYS A 776 -54.47 -10.96 -3.03
C LYS A 776 -54.08 -11.64 -4.36
N HIS A 777 -53.37 -12.76 -4.28
CA HIS A 777 -52.78 -13.45 -5.44
C HIS A 777 -53.58 -14.69 -5.88
N LEU A 778 -54.70 -15.00 -5.22
CA LEU A 778 -55.59 -16.09 -5.64
C LEU A 778 -56.03 -16.02 -7.11
N PRO A 779 -56.36 -14.84 -7.68
CA PRO A 779 -56.76 -14.73 -9.09
C PRO A 779 -55.72 -15.28 -10.07
N ASP A 780 -54.43 -15.20 -9.73
CA ASP A 780 -53.33 -15.58 -10.63
C ASP A 780 -52.77 -16.96 -10.27
N VAL A 781 -52.59 -17.24 -8.97
CA VAL A 781 -51.97 -18.48 -8.49
C VAL A 781 -52.88 -19.69 -8.70
N VAL A 782 -54.17 -19.61 -8.38
CA VAL A 782 -55.06 -20.78 -8.43
C VAL A 782 -55.30 -21.27 -9.86
N PRO A 783 -55.60 -20.41 -10.85
CA PRO A 783 -55.73 -20.86 -12.23
C PRO A 783 -54.43 -21.46 -12.79
N LEU A 784 -53.27 -20.89 -12.44
CA LEU A 784 -51.97 -21.41 -12.85
C LEU A 784 -51.73 -22.83 -12.31
N LEU A 785 -51.85 -23.03 -10.99
CA LEU A 785 -51.65 -24.34 -10.37
C LEU A 785 -52.69 -25.36 -10.88
N SER A 786 -53.94 -24.94 -11.09
CA SER A 786 -54.96 -25.81 -11.66
C SER A 786 -54.62 -26.22 -13.11
N ALA A 787 -54.15 -25.29 -13.94
CA ALA A 787 -53.74 -25.60 -15.31
C ALA A 787 -52.57 -26.60 -15.35
N MET A 788 -51.61 -26.48 -14.42
CA MET A 788 -50.48 -27.41 -14.30
C MET A 788 -50.92 -28.85 -14.00
N LEU A 789 -51.97 -29.03 -13.20
CA LEU A 789 -52.54 -30.36 -12.93
C LEU A 789 -53.31 -30.95 -14.12
N GLN A 790 -53.73 -30.11 -15.07
CA GLN A 790 -54.50 -30.51 -16.25
C GLN A 790 -53.62 -30.91 -17.45
N GLU A 791 -52.29 -30.76 -17.34
CA GLU A 791 -51.35 -31.06 -18.42
C GLU A 791 -51.38 -32.57 -18.79
N PRO A 792 -51.53 -32.93 -20.08
CA PRO A 792 -51.65 -34.34 -20.51
C PRO A 792 -50.50 -35.25 -20.08
N PHE A 793 -49.30 -34.69 -19.92
CA PHE A 793 -48.09 -35.43 -19.55
C PHE A 793 -47.63 -35.14 -18.11
N ALA A 794 -48.51 -34.65 -17.24
CA ALA A 794 -48.17 -34.30 -15.85
C ALA A 794 -47.45 -35.44 -15.10
N LEU A 795 -47.87 -36.69 -15.30
CA LEU A 795 -47.29 -37.87 -14.65
C LEU A 795 -45.90 -38.28 -15.17
N SER A 796 -45.42 -37.69 -16.28
CA SER A 796 -44.04 -37.90 -16.74
C SER A 796 -43.00 -37.24 -15.82
N HIS A 797 -43.42 -36.26 -15.01
CA HIS A 797 -42.57 -35.58 -14.04
C HIS A 797 -43.29 -35.41 -12.70
N VAL A 798 -43.40 -36.50 -11.96
CA VAL A 798 -44.11 -36.57 -10.68
C VAL A 798 -43.70 -35.49 -9.66
N PRO A 799 -42.41 -35.10 -9.51
CA PRO A 799 -42.04 -34.04 -8.58
C PRO A 799 -42.72 -32.68 -8.85
N LEU A 800 -43.06 -32.38 -10.11
CA LEU A 800 -43.77 -31.16 -10.48
C LEU A 800 -45.22 -31.21 -9.99
N VAL A 801 -45.84 -32.38 -10.12
CA VAL A 801 -47.21 -32.64 -9.65
C VAL A 801 -47.26 -32.56 -8.12
N ASP A 802 -46.37 -33.26 -7.44
CA ASP A 802 -46.26 -33.25 -5.98
C ASP A 802 -46.06 -31.79 -5.47
N GLY A 803 -45.17 -31.02 -6.11
CA GLY A 803 -44.96 -29.60 -5.80
C GLY A 803 -46.20 -28.74 -6.03
N THR A 804 -46.94 -28.96 -7.12
CA THR A 804 -48.16 -28.23 -7.47
C THR A 804 -49.29 -28.51 -6.47
N LEU A 805 -49.44 -29.77 -6.04
CA LEU A 805 -50.38 -30.16 -5.00
C LEU A 805 -50.02 -29.54 -3.64
N CYS A 806 -48.73 -29.56 -3.26
CA CYS A 806 -48.25 -28.88 -2.05
C CYS A 806 -48.52 -27.36 -2.08
N ALA A 807 -48.33 -26.73 -3.24
CA ALA A 807 -48.64 -25.31 -3.43
C ALA A 807 -50.14 -25.02 -3.28
N LEU A 808 -51.01 -25.86 -3.83
CA LEU A 808 -52.47 -25.75 -3.65
C LEU A 808 -52.89 -25.93 -2.19
N GLN A 809 -52.32 -26.92 -1.49
CA GLN A 809 -52.55 -27.11 -0.06
C GLN A 809 -52.09 -25.89 0.75
N SER A 810 -50.94 -25.30 0.43
CA SER A 810 -50.47 -24.06 1.05
C SER A 810 -51.42 -22.87 0.80
N VAL A 811 -51.95 -22.74 -0.42
CA VAL A 811 -52.99 -21.75 -0.74
C VAL A 811 -54.21 -21.96 0.16
N MET A 812 -54.66 -23.21 0.31
CA MET A 812 -55.78 -23.54 1.19
C MET A 812 -55.47 -23.20 2.65
N LEU A 813 -54.26 -23.46 3.14
CA LEU A 813 -53.87 -23.19 4.53
C LEU A 813 -53.89 -21.68 4.83
N ASN A 814 -53.31 -20.89 3.94
CA ASN A 814 -53.06 -19.47 4.18
C ASN A 814 -54.23 -18.56 3.74
N ALA A 815 -55.02 -18.99 2.75
CA ALA A 815 -56.09 -18.17 2.14
C ALA A 815 -57.50 -18.80 2.24
N TRP A 816 -57.70 -19.78 3.14
CA TRP A 816 -58.98 -20.48 3.32
C TRP A 816 -60.24 -19.59 3.34
N PRO A 817 -60.26 -18.35 3.90
CA PRO A 817 -61.49 -17.56 3.96
C PRO A 817 -62.05 -17.18 2.58
N ARG A 818 -61.21 -17.16 1.54
CA ARG A 818 -61.57 -16.73 0.16
C ARG A 818 -61.42 -17.82 -0.89
N VAL A 819 -60.86 -18.99 -0.55
CA VAL A 819 -60.65 -20.13 -1.47
C VAL A 819 -61.96 -20.67 -2.06
N HIS A 820 -63.08 -20.58 -1.35
CA HIS A 820 -64.40 -21.03 -1.82
C HIS A 820 -64.83 -20.44 -3.17
N ASN A 821 -64.34 -19.23 -3.53
CA ASN A 821 -64.61 -18.60 -4.83
C ASN A 821 -63.91 -19.31 -5.99
N TYR A 822 -62.86 -20.07 -5.71
CA TYR A 822 -62.03 -20.77 -6.69
C TYR A 822 -62.17 -22.30 -6.61
N ARG A 823 -63.11 -22.81 -5.80
CA ARG A 823 -63.32 -24.26 -5.61
C ARG A 823 -63.51 -25.03 -6.92
N ALA A 824 -64.19 -24.43 -7.90
CA ALA A 824 -64.42 -25.05 -9.21
C ALA A 824 -63.12 -25.21 -9.99
N ASN A 825 -62.25 -24.18 -10.00
CA ASN A 825 -60.94 -24.25 -10.64
C ASN A 825 -60.05 -25.32 -9.99
N ILE A 826 -60.03 -25.37 -8.66
CA ILE A 826 -59.23 -26.36 -7.92
C ILE A 826 -59.74 -27.77 -8.23
N MET A 827 -61.05 -27.99 -8.14
CA MET A 827 -61.66 -29.28 -8.43
C MET A 827 -61.43 -29.73 -9.86
N MET A 828 -61.53 -28.82 -10.84
CA MET A 828 -61.23 -29.14 -12.23
C MET A 828 -59.82 -29.72 -12.39
N GLY A 829 -58.82 -29.07 -11.79
CA GLY A 829 -57.42 -29.55 -11.84
C GLY A 829 -57.24 -30.92 -11.19
N LEU A 830 -57.79 -31.10 -9.98
CA LEU A 830 -57.70 -32.37 -9.24
C LEU A 830 -58.42 -33.52 -9.96
N CYS A 831 -59.60 -33.25 -10.55
CA CYS A 831 -60.37 -34.24 -11.29
C CYS A 831 -59.66 -34.70 -12.58
N VAL A 832 -59.06 -33.76 -13.33
CA VAL A 832 -58.32 -34.10 -14.54
C VAL A 832 -57.06 -34.90 -14.20
N LEU A 833 -56.30 -34.49 -13.18
CA LEU A 833 -55.14 -35.26 -12.72
C LEU A 833 -55.54 -36.66 -12.24
N TRP A 834 -56.61 -36.76 -11.44
CA TRP A 834 -57.14 -38.05 -10.97
C TRP A 834 -57.49 -38.98 -12.12
N LYS A 835 -58.18 -38.45 -13.15
CA LYS A 835 -58.49 -39.20 -14.36
C LYS A 835 -57.21 -39.71 -15.05
N THR A 836 -56.21 -38.86 -15.22
CA THR A 836 -54.91 -39.26 -15.79
C THR A 836 -54.24 -40.34 -14.96
N CYS A 837 -54.29 -40.27 -13.61
CA CYS A 837 -53.79 -41.33 -12.74
C CYS A 837 -54.54 -42.65 -12.91
N VAL A 838 -55.87 -42.63 -13.03
CA VAL A 838 -56.69 -43.84 -13.24
C VAL A 838 -56.39 -44.47 -14.60
N GLU A 839 -56.17 -43.66 -15.64
CA GLU A 839 -55.81 -44.14 -16.98
C GLU A 839 -54.40 -44.76 -17.03
N GLU A 840 -53.43 -44.16 -16.36
CA GLU A 840 -52.04 -44.63 -16.30
C GLU A 840 -51.81 -45.78 -15.31
N GLN A 841 -52.64 -45.93 -14.27
CA GLN A 841 -52.57 -47.06 -13.32
C GLN A 841 -52.77 -48.43 -13.99
N ASN A 842 -53.41 -48.46 -15.16
CA ASN A 842 -53.59 -49.65 -15.98
C ASN A 842 -52.34 -50.02 -16.81
N LYS A 843 -51.31 -49.15 -16.85
CA LYS A 843 -50.02 -49.36 -17.54
C LYS A 843 -48.92 -49.60 -16.49
N ALA A 844 -47.92 -50.43 -16.80
CA ALA A 844 -46.94 -50.91 -15.82
C ALA A 844 -46.06 -49.78 -15.23
N GLY A 845 -46.20 -49.49 -13.93
CA GLY A 845 -45.37 -48.48 -13.20
C GLY A 845 -45.99 -47.92 -11.90
N GLY A 846 -46.74 -48.73 -11.13
CA GLY A 846 -47.79 -48.26 -10.21
C GLY A 846 -47.42 -47.67 -8.83
N GLN A 847 -46.15 -47.45 -8.48
CA GLN A 847 -45.81 -46.88 -7.15
C GLN A 847 -45.93 -45.36 -7.09
N ASP A 848 -45.43 -44.66 -8.11
CA ASP A 848 -45.51 -43.19 -8.15
C ASP A 848 -46.94 -42.69 -8.40
N VAL A 849 -47.70 -43.40 -9.24
CA VAL A 849 -49.12 -43.07 -9.51
C VAL A 849 -49.96 -43.20 -8.25
N GLU A 850 -49.73 -44.25 -7.43
CA GLU A 850 -50.47 -44.43 -6.18
C GLU A 850 -50.10 -43.35 -5.14
N ARG A 851 -48.84 -42.92 -5.10
CA ARG A 851 -48.42 -41.76 -4.27
C ARG A 851 -49.15 -40.49 -4.68
N VAL A 852 -49.21 -40.18 -5.97
CA VAL A 852 -49.92 -38.98 -6.48
C VAL A 852 -51.41 -39.07 -6.16
N LYS A 853 -52.05 -40.23 -6.35
CA LYS A 853 -53.46 -40.44 -5.97
C LYS A 853 -53.70 -40.15 -4.49
N MET A 854 -52.82 -40.62 -3.61
CA MET A 854 -52.92 -40.34 -2.17
C MET A 854 -52.85 -38.83 -1.89
N GLN A 855 -51.89 -38.12 -2.48
CA GLN A 855 -51.78 -36.66 -2.31
C GLN A 855 -52.96 -35.88 -2.89
N VAL A 856 -53.53 -36.34 -4.00
CA VAL A 856 -54.76 -35.75 -4.57
C VAL A 856 -55.91 -35.90 -3.59
N LYS A 857 -56.09 -37.08 -2.98
CA LYS A 857 -57.13 -37.29 -1.95
C LYS A 857 -56.91 -36.40 -0.73
N ASP A 858 -55.67 -36.26 -0.25
CA ASP A 858 -55.36 -35.36 0.87
C ASP A 858 -55.72 -33.90 0.53
N THR A 859 -55.43 -33.47 -0.69
CA THR A 859 -55.78 -32.13 -1.17
C THR A 859 -57.30 -31.92 -1.29
N VAL A 860 -58.04 -32.94 -1.75
CA VAL A 860 -59.51 -32.93 -1.79
C VAL A 860 -60.10 -32.90 -0.38
N ALA A 861 -59.57 -33.69 0.56
CA ALA A 861 -60.00 -33.69 1.95
C ALA A 861 -59.79 -32.33 2.62
N MET A 862 -58.65 -31.69 2.31
CA MET A 862 -58.37 -30.33 2.77
C MET A 862 -59.36 -29.31 2.21
N LEU A 863 -59.67 -29.39 0.91
CA LEU A 863 -60.69 -28.52 0.30
C LEU A 863 -62.08 -28.77 0.92
N ASP A 864 -62.42 -30.03 1.19
CA ASP A 864 -63.68 -30.41 1.83
C ASP A 864 -63.78 -29.79 3.24
N ALA A 865 -62.72 -29.84 4.03
CA ALA A 865 -62.66 -29.20 5.34
C ALA A 865 -62.84 -27.67 5.25
N VAL A 866 -62.20 -27.02 4.27
CA VAL A 866 -62.36 -25.56 4.02
C VAL A 866 -63.81 -25.22 3.65
N MET A 867 -64.47 -26.05 2.84
CA MET A 867 -65.85 -25.86 2.43
C MET A 867 -66.86 -26.12 3.56
N GLN A 868 -66.58 -27.09 4.44
CA GLN A 868 -67.42 -27.40 5.61
C GLN A 868 -67.33 -26.35 6.73
N ALA A 869 -66.23 -25.60 6.80
CA ALA A 869 -66.04 -24.56 7.81
C ALA A 869 -66.86 -23.27 7.56
N LYS A 870 -67.61 -23.18 6.45
CA LYS A 870 -68.45 -22.02 6.09
C LYS A 870 -69.91 -22.24 6.51
N GLU A 871 -70.51 -21.26 7.19
CA GLU A 871 -71.88 -21.34 7.74
C GLU A 871 -73.00 -21.05 6.73
N ASP A 872 -72.69 -20.56 5.52
CA ASP A 872 -73.68 -20.22 4.49
C ASP A 872 -74.00 -21.43 3.58
N GLY A 873 -75.17 -21.45 2.90
CA GLY A 873 -75.72 -22.55 2.05
C GLY A 873 -74.84 -23.11 0.90
N LEU A 874 -73.57 -22.74 0.87
CA LEU A 874 -72.48 -23.36 0.12
C LEU A 874 -72.25 -24.83 0.51
N VAL A 875 -72.53 -25.25 1.75
CA VAL A 875 -72.31 -26.65 2.18
C VAL A 875 -73.19 -27.63 1.39
N ASP A 876 -74.46 -27.30 1.19
CA ASP A 876 -75.38 -28.16 0.44
C ASP A 876 -75.11 -28.10 -1.07
N THR A 877 -74.72 -26.92 -1.58
CA THR A 877 -74.26 -26.75 -2.97
C THR A 877 -73.01 -27.60 -3.23
N TRP A 878 -72.04 -27.60 -2.31
CA TRP A 878 -70.81 -28.39 -2.40
C TRP A 878 -71.07 -29.90 -2.34
N LYS A 879 -72.01 -30.35 -1.50
CA LYS A 879 -72.44 -31.76 -1.48
C LYS A 879 -73.01 -32.19 -2.83
N GLN A 880 -73.83 -31.34 -3.46
CA GLN A 880 -74.37 -31.62 -4.79
C GLN A 880 -73.28 -31.62 -5.87
N GLU A 881 -72.37 -30.64 -5.86
CA GLU A 881 -71.21 -30.57 -6.77
C GLU A 881 -70.36 -31.86 -6.70
N LYS A 882 -70.12 -32.41 -5.49
CA LYS A 882 -69.41 -33.70 -5.33
C LYS A 882 -70.17 -34.88 -5.93
N LEU A 883 -71.49 -34.96 -5.72
CA LEU A 883 -72.34 -36.01 -6.31
C LEU A 883 -72.30 -35.97 -7.84
N ASP A 884 -72.35 -34.77 -8.41
CA ASP A 884 -72.31 -34.58 -9.87
C ASP A 884 -70.97 -35.04 -10.46
N VAL A 885 -69.84 -34.79 -9.78
CA VAL A 885 -68.51 -35.28 -10.18
C VAL A 885 -68.41 -36.80 -10.14
N VAL A 886 -68.93 -37.44 -9.08
CA VAL A 886 -68.96 -38.90 -8.95
C VAL A 886 -69.78 -39.54 -10.06
N GLN A 887 -70.91 -38.94 -10.43
CA GLN A 887 -71.78 -39.44 -11.51
C GLN A 887 -71.19 -39.23 -12.92
N ALA A 888 -70.22 -38.34 -13.08
CA ALA A 888 -69.68 -37.97 -14.39
C ALA A 888 -68.76 -39.03 -15.02
N ALA A 889 -68.02 -39.82 -14.22
CA ALA A 889 -67.10 -40.84 -14.73
C ALA A 889 -66.82 -41.97 -13.71
N PRO A 890 -66.65 -43.24 -14.16
CA PRO A 890 -66.30 -44.35 -13.27
C PRO A 890 -64.91 -44.17 -12.66
N GLY A 891 -64.76 -44.52 -11.37
CA GLY A 891 -63.50 -44.40 -10.61
C GLY A 891 -63.34 -43.08 -9.83
N PHE A 892 -64.33 -42.18 -9.88
CA PHE A 892 -64.36 -40.97 -9.06
C PHE A 892 -64.96 -41.19 -7.65
N ASP A 893 -65.61 -42.33 -7.41
CA ASP A 893 -66.07 -42.73 -6.06
C ASP A 893 -64.89 -42.76 -5.05
N ASP A 894 -63.74 -43.27 -5.52
CA ASP A 894 -62.53 -43.41 -4.71
C ASP A 894 -61.84 -42.06 -4.40
N LEU A 895 -62.10 -41.02 -5.19
CA LEU A 895 -61.51 -39.68 -5.01
C LEU A 895 -62.00 -39.00 -3.72
N PHE A 896 -63.25 -39.26 -3.33
CA PHE A 896 -63.89 -38.69 -2.15
C PHE A 896 -63.99 -39.65 -0.96
N ALA A 897 -63.43 -40.86 -1.07
CA ALA A 897 -63.36 -41.81 0.03
C ALA A 897 -62.43 -41.29 1.16
N GLU A 898 -62.76 -41.58 2.43
CA GLU A 898 -62.00 -41.08 3.60
C GLU A 898 -60.50 -41.39 3.48
N CYS A 899 -59.67 -40.35 3.49
CA CYS A 899 -58.23 -40.49 3.68
C CYS A 899 -57.93 -40.84 5.15
N VAL A 900 -57.09 -41.86 5.37
CA VAL A 900 -56.79 -42.45 6.69
C VAL A 900 -55.78 -41.63 7.51
N THR A 901 -55.18 -40.59 6.94
CA THR A 901 -54.17 -39.77 7.65
C THR A 901 -54.74 -38.45 8.13
N LYS A 902 -54.89 -38.36 9.46
CA LYS A 902 -55.28 -37.16 10.23
C LYS A 902 -54.30 -36.01 10.11
#